data_AF-A0A932N875-F1
#
_entry.id   AF-A0A932N875-F1
#
_cell.length_a   1.000
_cell.length_b   1.000
_cell.length_c   1.000
_cell.angle_alpha   90.00
_cell.angle_beta   90.00
_cell.angle_gamma   90.00
#
_symmetry.space_group_name_H-M   'P 1'
#
loop_
_entity.id
_entity.type
_entity.pdbx_description
1 polymer ?
#
loop_
_entity_poly.entity_id
_entity_poly.type
_entity_poly.pdbx_seq_one_letter_code
_entity_poly.pdbx_strand_id
1 'polypeptide(L)'
;MRDRFQKWLAGRSIPPLAVIVGLNLLFLVGLAIVVIAIVGNNNVPATPAVATKLVVVTATPPPDQGLPTPVIAEPSFPVIAITPTVGPSPTPPSNPFDVGGTIVMALRRDGHTNLWALVPGRPNLTRLTAGAWDDRDPAWSPDGKKLAFASRREGSWDLYLLDIESGALSHLTDDIGFEANPSWSPDGAYIVYEGYANDNFDLYFVGVGGGAPVRITHDPAADFAPAWSPRGRSIVFVSYRAGGPKPDLYLYNLDNPDEATSITRLTDTAEVAEDEPQWSKDGRLVVYSDANSPLNIVYTTLADASGATPIESTQGHFPTWSPDGTGILTAFQQNDREFVAATTLGALSTSPIVIPVEGRMGALSWTFASLPAALKGDIAEAANATDAPLWAEKITNPSGLKDTPYALVPVQELIAPYPVLSDRVDESFAGLRFRVIADAGWDFLRALDNAAIELRTPLEPGLPRESWNKAGRAFDVSQAAINDGFGYMVQEQVGNRIFWRLWVRVRQGDGTLGEPLRHMPWDFQPRFDPNNPAAFDAGGAYYAELPAGYFIDFTQVAEDYGWSRTASSDDWRFFYPGAQYWHFENRGSLTWVDAMRELYSAELIASPTPFQSPTFTPSPTLPPTETGTPTDTPTITFTPSKTPTITYTPSNTRTPTPKPTRLGQPSATNTRTPTLTNTPTVTRTPTPTRTFTPTRTPSPTPGASNTATP
;
A
#
# COMPACT_ATOMS: atom_id res chain seq x y z
N MET A 1 -13.97 42.27 -33.15
CA MET A 1 -15.38 42.36 -32.68
C MET A 1 -15.51 43.05 -31.33
N ARG A 2 -14.77 42.64 -30.28
CA ARG A 2 -14.74 43.20 -28.90
C ARG A 2 -15.02 44.72 -28.79
N ASP A 3 -14.31 45.54 -29.58
CA ASP A 3 -14.42 47.01 -29.55
C ASP A 3 -15.78 47.58 -30.00
N ARG A 4 -16.49 46.91 -30.92
CA ARG A 4 -17.87 47.30 -31.30
C ARG A 4 -18.90 46.92 -30.23
N PHE A 5 -18.64 45.87 -29.45
CA PHE A 5 -19.51 45.45 -28.35
C PHE A 5 -19.37 46.38 -27.14
N GLN A 6 -18.14 46.80 -26.80
CA GLN A 6 -17.87 47.85 -25.81
C GLN A 6 -18.63 49.15 -26.11
N LYS A 7 -18.58 49.62 -27.37
CA LYS A 7 -19.29 50.83 -27.82
C LYS A 7 -20.82 50.70 -27.88
N TRP A 8 -21.37 49.47 -27.79
CA TRP A 8 -22.81 49.22 -27.74
C TRP A 8 -23.38 49.26 -26.30
N LEU A 9 -22.57 48.89 -25.30
CA LEU A 9 -22.98 48.89 -23.89
C LEU A 9 -22.97 50.29 -23.24
N ALA A 10 -22.19 51.23 -23.77
CA ALA A 10 -21.88 52.52 -23.15
C ALA A 10 -23.04 53.57 -23.11
N GLY A 11 -24.30 53.14 -23.06
CA GLY A 11 -25.44 54.07 -23.07
C GLY A 11 -26.81 53.52 -22.64
N ARG A 12 -26.91 52.30 -22.08
CA ARG A 12 -28.19 51.74 -21.60
C ARG A 12 -28.03 50.96 -20.30
N SER A 13 -28.73 51.37 -19.25
CA SER A 13 -28.80 50.67 -17.97
C SER A 13 -29.73 49.44 -18.07
N ILE A 14 -29.15 48.28 -18.35
CA ILE A 14 -29.85 46.98 -18.37
C ILE A 14 -29.62 46.29 -17.01
N PRO A 15 -30.67 45.83 -16.29
CA PRO A 15 -30.49 45.15 -15.01
C PRO A 15 -29.77 43.80 -15.20
N PRO A 16 -28.89 43.39 -14.27
CA PRO A 16 -27.96 42.26 -14.47
C PRO A 16 -28.67 40.92 -14.73
N LEU A 17 -29.88 40.73 -14.20
CA LEU A 17 -30.69 39.53 -14.43
C LEU A 17 -30.96 39.26 -15.92
N ALA A 18 -31.18 40.31 -16.72
CA ALA A 18 -31.44 40.17 -18.15
C ALA A 18 -30.19 39.75 -18.94
N VAL A 19 -28.99 40.13 -18.48
CA VAL A 19 -27.71 39.71 -19.08
C VAL A 19 -27.46 38.22 -18.79
N ILE A 20 -27.75 37.77 -17.57
CA ILE A 20 -27.61 36.36 -17.16
C ILE A 20 -28.59 35.47 -17.94
N VAL A 21 -29.86 35.88 -18.11
CA VAL A 21 -30.84 35.14 -18.92
C VAL A 21 -30.42 35.10 -20.39
N GLY A 22 -29.93 36.21 -20.96
CA GLY A 22 -29.44 36.27 -22.34
C GLY A 22 -28.24 35.36 -22.61
N LEU A 23 -27.28 35.29 -21.66
CA LEU A 23 -26.12 34.40 -21.75
C LEU A 23 -26.53 32.92 -21.66
N ASN A 24 -27.45 32.57 -20.77
CA ASN A 24 -27.95 31.18 -20.66
C ASN A 24 -28.71 30.74 -21.92
N LEU A 25 -29.53 31.62 -22.54
CA LEU A 25 -30.16 31.31 -23.82
C LEU A 25 -29.13 31.10 -24.94
N LEU A 26 -28.08 31.93 -25.01
CA LEU A 26 -27.01 31.76 -26.00
C LEU A 26 -26.22 30.47 -25.78
N PHE A 27 -25.99 30.06 -24.52
CA PHE A 27 -25.33 28.80 -24.20
C PHE A 27 -26.19 27.59 -24.61
N LEU A 28 -27.49 27.61 -24.31
CA LEU A 28 -28.43 26.55 -24.71
C LEU A 28 -28.59 26.43 -26.24
N VAL A 29 -28.61 27.55 -26.97
CA VAL A 29 -28.62 27.56 -28.44
C VAL A 29 -27.29 27.03 -28.99
N GLY A 30 -26.15 27.37 -28.38
CA GLY A 30 -24.85 26.79 -28.71
C GLY A 30 -24.82 25.28 -28.53
N LEU A 31 -25.31 24.78 -27.39
CA LEU A 31 -25.40 23.35 -27.09
C LEU A 31 -26.28 22.61 -28.12
N ALA A 32 -27.44 23.18 -28.47
CA ALA A 32 -28.33 22.61 -29.49
C ALA A 32 -27.67 22.53 -30.89
N ILE A 33 -26.89 23.53 -31.27
CA ILE A 33 -26.13 23.52 -32.54
C ILE A 33 -25.04 22.43 -32.51
N VAL A 34 -24.34 22.24 -31.39
CA VAL A 34 -23.34 21.17 -31.22
C VAL A 34 -23.99 19.79 -31.30
N VAL A 35 -25.14 19.58 -30.65
CA VAL A 35 -25.89 18.30 -30.74
C VAL A 35 -26.33 18.02 -32.18
N ILE A 36 -26.83 19.03 -32.91
CA ILE A 36 -27.19 18.88 -34.32
C ILE A 36 -25.97 18.55 -35.20
N ALA A 37 -24.80 19.13 -34.92
CA ALA A 37 -23.56 18.82 -35.63
C ALA A 37 -23.07 17.38 -35.36
N ILE A 38 -23.20 16.88 -34.12
CA ILE A 38 -22.84 15.51 -33.74
C ILE A 38 -23.78 14.49 -34.39
N VAL A 39 -25.09 14.74 -34.38
CA VAL A 39 -26.08 13.84 -35.02
C VAL A 39 -25.98 13.87 -36.55
N GLY A 40 -25.54 14.99 -37.13
CA GLY A 40 -25.51 15.21 -38.59
C GLY A 40 -24.34 14.61 -39.37
N ASN A 41 -23.28 14.11 -38.72
CA ASN A 41 -22.02 13.76 -39.40
C ASN A 41 -21.62 12.27 -39.34
N ASN A 42 -22.59 11.36 -39.39
CA ASN A 42 -22.36 9.91 -39.44
C ASN A 42 -22.00 9.42 -40.85
N ASN A 43 -20.76 9.67 -41.30
CA ASN A 43 -20.16 9.06 -42.49
C ASN A 43 -19.02 8.09 -42.10
N VAL A 44 -19.39 6.91 -41.58
CA VAL A 44 -18.45 5.82 -41.29
C VAL A 44 -18.45 4.84 -42.47
N PRO A 45 -17.29 4.51 -43.08
CA PRO A 45 -17.23 3.52 -44.15
C PRO A 45 -17.50 2.10 -43.60
N ALA A 46 -18.38 1.35 -44.26
CA ALA A 46 -18.83 0.05 -43.78
C ALA A 46 -17.83 -1.09 -44.04
N THR A 47 -17.45 -1.79 -42.98
CA THR A 47 -16.85 -3.14 -43.06
C THR A 47 -17.94 -4.21 -43.22
N PRO A 48 -17.71 -5.29 -43.98
CA PRO A 48 -18.73 -6.29 -44.29
C PRO A 48 -19.00 -7.25 -43.12
N ALA A 49 -20.27 -7.43 -42.76
CA ALA A 49 -20.67 -8.36 -41.71
C ALA A 49 -20.73 -9.82 -42.22
N VAL A 50 -20.06 -10.74 -41.50
CA VAL A 50 -20.20 -12.19 -41.71
C VAL A 50 -21.42 -12.68 -40.93
N ALA A 51 -22.47 -13.10 -41.64
CA ALA A 51 -23.73 -13.53 -41.03
C ALA A 51 -23.69 -15.01 -40.59
N THR A 52 -23.24 -15.28 -39.37
CA THR A 52 -23.27 -16.63 -38.76
C THR A 52 -24.70 -17.07 -38.50
N LYS A 53 -25.26 -17.86 -39.41
CA LYS A 53 -26.65 -18.32 -39.36
C LYS A 53 -26.79 -19.52 -38.42
N LEU A 54 -27.16 -19.27 -37.17
CA LEU A 54 -27.49 -20.35 -36.23
C LEU A 54 -28.74 -21.10 -36.71
N VAL A 55 -28.61 -22.40 -37.02
CA VAL A 55 -29.74 -23.26 -37.39
C VAL A 55 -29.85 -24.37 -36.35
N VAL A 56 -30.83 -24.26 -35.46
CA VAL A 56 -31.16 -25.31 -34.49
C VAL A 56 -31.95 -26.39 -35.22
N VAL A 57 -31.38 -27.60 -35.32
CA VAL A 57 -32.07 -28.79 -35.87
C VAL A 57 -32.18 -29.84 -34.78
N THR A 58 -33.36 -29.96 -34.18
CA THR A 58 -33.73 -31.12 -33.36
C THR A 58 -34.03 -32.31 -34.29
N ALA A 59 -33.22 -33.36 -34.22
CA ALA A 59 -33.39 -34.56 -35.05
C ALA A 59 -33.79 -35.78 -34.20
N THR A 60 -35.02 -36.25 -34.39
CA THR A 60 -35.52 -37.52 -33.84
C THR A 60 -35.15 -38.66 -34.80
N PRO A 61 -34.65 -39.83 -34.34
CA PRO A 61 -34.18 -40.87 -35.25
C PRO A 61 -35.35 -41.65 -35.93
N PRO A 62 -35.35 -41.77 -37.28
CA PRO A 62 -36.16 -42.76 -37.99
C PRO A 62 -35.44 -44.13 -38.06
N PRO A 63 -36.16 -45.23 -38.31
CA PRO A 63 -35.62 -46.60 -38.17
C PRO A 63 -34.82 -47.10 -39.38
N ASP A 64 -34.03 -48.14 -39.10
CA ASP A 64 -33.09 -48.83 -39.99
C ASP A 64 -33.78 -49.59 -41.16
N GLN A 65 -33.36 -49.30 -42.40
CA GLN A 65 -33.55 -50.15 -43.59
C GLN A 65 -32.34 -49.99 -44.53
N GLY A 66 -31.70 -51.12 -44.86
CA GLY A 66 -30.45 -51.14 -45.63
C GLY A 66 -30.59 -51.51 -47.12
N LEU A 67 -29.42 -51.71 -47.75
CA LEU A 67 -29.15 -52.03 -49.17
C LEU A 67 -29.21 -50.84 -50.16
N PRO A 68 -28.41 -50.86 -51.26
CA PRO A 68 -27.17 -51.61 -51.52
C PRO A 68 -25.97 -50.71 -51.90
N THR A 69 -24.76 -51.28 -51.88
CA THR A 69 -23.50 -50.56 -52.14
C THR A 69 -23.28 -50.20 -53.62
N PRO A 70 -23.02 -48.92 -53.97
CA PRO A 70 -22.47 -48.56 -55.28
C PRO A 70 -20.92 -48.57 -55.25
N VAL A 71 -20.29 -49.30 -56.16
CA VAL A 71 -18.84 -49.23 -56.39
C VAL A 71 -18.55 -48.07 -57.35
N ILE A 72 -17.78 -47.08 -56.91
CA ILE A 72 -17.26 -45.98 -57.73
C ILE A 72 -15.75 -45.88 -57.48
N ALA A 73 -14.97 -45.72 -58.54
CA ALA A 73 -13.51 -45.81 -58.49
C ALA A 73 -12.85 -44.58 -57.82
N GLU A 74 -11.75 -44.82 -57.10
CA GLU A 74 -10.94 -43.77 -56.50
C GLU A 74 -10.16 -42.97 -57.57
N PRO A 75 -10.24 -41.62 -57.57
CA PRO A 75 -9.31 -40.80 -58.34
C PRO A 75 -7.95 -40.77 -57.62
N SER A 76 -6.91 -41.33 -58.26
CA SER A 76 -5.56 -41.37 -57.68
C SER A 76 -4.89 -39.99 -57.72
N PHE A 77 -5.04 -39.21 -56.64
CA PHE A 77 -4.28 -37.98 -56.44
C PHE A 77 -2.79 -38.31 -56.20
N PRO A 78 -1.85 -37.56 -56.79
CA PRO A 78 -0.43 -37.75 -56.51
C PRO A 78 -0.13 -37.37 -55.07
N VAL A 79 0.31 -38.33 -54.27
CA VAL A 79 0.80 -38.08 -52.91
C VAL A 79 2.10 -37.30 -53.01
N ILE A 80 2.01 -35.97 -52.84
CA ILE A 80 3.18 -35.14 -52.59
C ILE A 80 3.69 -35.52 -51.20
N ALA A 81 4.73 -36.35 -51.16
CA ALA A 81 5.41 -36.71 -49.94
C ALA A 81 6.12 -35.47 -49.39
N ILE A 82 5.41 -34.71 -48.55
CA ILE A 82 6.01 -33.72 -47.65
C ILE A 82 6.85 -34.45 -46.61
N THR A 83 8.05 -34.86 -47.00
CA THR A 83 9.09 -35.26 -46.06
C THR A 83 9.27 -34.08 -45.11
N PRO A 84 9.02 -34.23 -43.79
CA PRO A 84 9.32 -33.16 -42.86
C PRO A 84 10.82 -32.93 -42.94
N THR A 85 11.21 -31.79 -43.53
CA THR A 85 12.60 -31.35 -43.43
C THR A 85 12.83 -31.11 -41.95
N VAL A 86 13.74 -31.89 -41.37
CA VAL A 86 14.20 -31.65 -40.00
C VAL A 86 14.95 -30.32 -40.07
N GLY A 87 14.22 -29.23 -39.82
CA GLY A 87 14.82 -27.94 -39.54
C GLY A 87 15.74 -28.06 -38.32
N PRO A 88 16.61 -27.06 -38.07
CA PRO A 88 17.37 -27.06 -36.84
C PRO A 88 16.40 -27.25 -35.66
N SER A 89 16.63 -28.29 -34.86
CA SER A 89 15.89 -28.47 -33.62
C SER A 89 15.99 -27.15 -32.86
N PRO A 90 14.88 -26.54 -32.40
CA PRO A 90 14.96 -25.30 -31.66
C PRO A 90 15.92 -25.52 -30.51
N THR A 91 16.99 -24.72 -30.48
CA THR A 91 17.93 -24.76 -29.36
C THR A 91 17.12 -24.40 -28.13
N PRO A 92 17.15 -25.19 -27.04
CA PRO A 92 16.44 -24.81 -25.83
C PRO A 92 16.91 -23.42 -25.40
N PRO A 93 16.00 -22.51 -24.98
CA PRO A 93 16.41 -21.17 -24.59
C PRO A 93 17.47 -21.25 -23.49
N SER A 94 18.45 -20.35 -23.56
CA SER A 94 19.52 -20.27 -22.56
C SER A 94 18.91 -19.96 -21.19
N ASN A 95 19.23 -20.80 -20.20
CA ASN A 95 18.90 -20.57 -18.81
C ASN A 95 19.59 -19.27 -18.35
N PRO A 96 18.86 -18.21 -17.92
CA PRO A 96 19.50 -16.97 -17.51
C PRO A 96 20.46 -17.15 -16.32
N PHE A 97 20.24 -18.17 -15.47
CA PHE A 97 21.16 -18.47 -14.36
C PHE A 97 22.55 -18.98 -14.82
N ASP A 98 22.70 -19.46 -16.06
CA ASP A 98 24.00 -19.89 -16.62
C ASP A 98 24.96 -18.68 -16.80
N VAL A 99 24.44 -17.45 -16.81
CA VAL A 99 25.19 -16.19 -16.83
C VAL A 99 26.00 -16.00 -15.53
N GLY A 100 25.58 -16.63 -14.43
CA GLY A 100 26.27 -16.59 -13.14
C GLY A 100 26.18 -15.23 -12.44
N GLY A 101 27.28 -14.79 -11.85
CA GLY A 101 27.34 -13.56 -11.05
C GLY A 101 26.66 -13.68 -9.69
N THR A 102 26.06 -12.59 -9.20
CA THR A 102 25.39 -12.52 -7.90
C THR A 102 24.08 -11.75 -7.99
N ILE A 103 23.00 -12.39 -7.55
CA ILE A 103 21.69 -11.77 -7.32
C ILE A 103 21.66 -11.33 -5.85
N VAL A 104 21.21 -10.12 -5.57
CA VAL A 104 20.86 -9.67 -4.21
C VAL A 104 19.37 -9.39 -4.16
N MET A 105 18.75 -9.71 -3.02
CA MET A 105 17.33 -9.53 -2.74
C MET A 105 17.15 -8.93 -1.35
N ALA A 106 16.23 -7.98 -1.22
CA ALA A 106 15.65 -7.65 0.08
C ALA A 106 14.72 -8.80 0.50
N LEU A 107 14.87 -9.30 1.72
CA LEU A 107 14.14 -10.47 2.21
C LEU A 107 13.75 -10.31 3.68
N ARG A 108 12.45 -10.44 3.96
CA ARG A 108 11.86 -10.23 5.28
C ARG A 108 11.72 -11.53 6.07
N ARG A 109 12.32 -11.54 7.26
CA ARG A 109 12.26 -12.62 8.26
C ARG A 109 12.25 -12.01 9.66
N ASP A 110 11.54 -12.62 10.60
CA ASP A 110 11.41 -12.12 11.98
C ASP A 110 11.03 -10.63 12.08
N GLY A 111 10.19 -10.13 11.16
CA GLY A 111 9.82 -8.71 11.06
C GLY A 111 10.97 -7.72 10.75
N HIS A 112 12.16 -8.27 10.45
CA HIS A 112 13.38 -7.70 9.89
C HIS A 112 13.47 -7.88 8.35
N THR A 113 13.45 -6.84 7.52
CA THR A 113 13.92 -6.98 6.12
C THR A 113 15.44 -6.81 6.08
N ASN A 114 16.20 -7.76 5.54
CA ASN A 114 17.64 -7.60 5.31
C ASN A 114 18.04 -8.05 3.89
N LEU A 115 19.27 -7.77 3.50
CA LEU A 115 19.80 -8.11 2.18
C LEU A 115 20.45 -9.50 2.18
N TRP A 116 20.07 -10.33 1.21
CA TRP A 116 20.60 -11.68 1.02
C TRP A 116 21.10 -11.87 -0.42
N ALA A 117 22.19 -12.60 -0.59
CA ALA A 117 22.77 -12.96 -1.87
C ALA A 117 22.42 -14.39 -2.28
N LEU A 118 21.93 -14.53 -3.52
CA LEU A 118 21.82 -15.78 -4.25
C LEU A 118 22.93 -15.81 -5.32
N VAL A 119 23.82 -16.81 -5.24
CA VAL A 119 24.82 -17.07 -6.29
C VAL A 119 24.38 -18.31 -7.07
N PRO A 120 24.06 -18.21 -8.37
CA PRO A 120 23.67 -19.35 -9.19
C PRO A 120 24.64 -20.53 -9.04
N GLY A 121 24.09 -21.73 -8.84
CA GLY A 121 24.87 -22.96 -8.61
C GLY A 121 25.42 -23.16 -7.19
N ARG A 122 25.25 -22.21 -6.25
CA ARG A 122 25.44 -22.45 -4.81
C ARG A 122 24.09 -22.86 -4.18
N PRO A 123 24.06 -23.79 -3.21
CA PRO A 123 22.79 -24.34 -2.69
C PRO A 123 22.07 -23.47 -1.67
N ASN A 124 22.77 -22.51 -1.04
CA ASN A 124 22.26 -21.72 0.08
C ASN A 124 22.37 -20.22 -0.22
N LEU A 125 21.39 -19.44 0.25
CA LEU A 125 21.49 -17.99 0.33
C LEU A 125 22.58 -17.57 1.32
N THR A 126 23.21 -16.42 1.08
CA THR A 126 24.21 -15.82 1.98
C THR A 126 23.71 -14.46 2.46
N ARG A 127 23.47 -14.30 3.76
CA ARG A 127 23.05 -13.01 4.34
C ARG A 127 24.18 -11.97 4.19
N LEU A 128 23.84 -10.78 3.69
CA LEU A 128 24.78 -9.67 3.49
C LEU A 128 24.66 -8.59 4.57
N THR A 129 23.44 -8.37 5.09
CA THR A 129 23.18 -7.46 6.21
C THR A 129 22.35 -8.16 7.30
N ALA A 130 22.48 -7.71 8.54
CA ALA A 130 21.73 -8.23 9.67
C ALA A 130 21.49 -7.12 10.70
N GLY A 131 20.38 -7.21 11.43
CA GLY A 131 20.01 -6.28 12.49
C GLY A 131 18.50 -6.25 12.73
N ALA A 132 18.08 -5.56 13.80
CA ALA A 132 16.67 -5.36 14.13
C ALA A 132 16.10 -4.09 13.47
N TRP A 133 16.38 -3.93 12.17
CA TRP A 133 15.97 -2.81 11.33
C TRP A 133 15.79 -3.31 9.89
N ASP A 134 15.07 -2.55 9.07
CA ASP A 134 14.90 -2.89 7.66
C ASP A 134 16.04 -2.32 6.80
N ASP A 135 16.61 -3.16 5.94
CA ASP A 135 17.47 -2.83 4.80
C ASP A 135 16.74 -3.23 3.51
N ARG A 136 16.60 -2.31 2.55
CA ARG A 136 15.79 -2.48 1.34
C ARG A 136 16.49 -1.92 0.09
N ASP A 137 15.86 -2.16 -1.06
CA ASP A 137 16.17 -1.54 -2.35
C ASP A 137 17.65 -1.66 -2.77
N PRO A 138 18.20 -2.90 -2.83
CA PRO A 138 19.60 -3.14 -3.18
C PRO A 138 19.89 -2.78 -4.63
N ALA A 139 20.92 -1.97 -4.88
CA ALA A 139 21.36 -1.56 -6.21
C ALA A 139 22.88 -1.72 -6.38
N TRP A 140 23.28 -2.54 -7.34
CA TRP A 140 24.69 -2.81 -7.64
C TRP A 140 25.39 -1.65 -8.35
N SER A 141 26.65 -1.37 -7.96
CA SER A 141 27.52 -0.48 -8.72
C SER A 141 27.83 -1.05 -10.11
N PRO A 142 28.08 -0.21 -11.14
CA PRO A 142 28.37 -0.69 -12.50
C PRO A 142 29.61 -1.60 -12.61
N ASP A 143 30.54 -1.48 -11.67
CA ASP A 143 31.73 -2.32 -11.56
C ASP A 143 31.56 -3.55 -10.65
N GLY A 144 30.39 -3.70 -10.01
CA GLY A 144 30.04 -4.82 -9.14
C GLY A 144 30.85 -4.94 -7.84
N LYS A 145 31.53 -3.87 -7.40
CA LYS A 145 32.29 -3.87 -6.13
C LYS A 145 31.50 -3.35 -4.93
N LYS A 146 30.45 -2.56 -5.16
CA LYS A 146 29.64 -1.95 -4.11
C LYS A 146 28.15 -2.21 -4.34
N LEU A 147 27.42 -2.20 -3.24
CA LEU A 147 25.96 -2.26 -3.22
C LEU A 147 25.46 -1.01 -2.48
N ALA A 148 24.63 -0.20 -3.14
CA ALA A 148 23.85 0.84 -2.49
C ALA A 148 22.52 0.25 -2.02
N PHE A 149 21.98 0.73 -0.92
CA PHE A 149 20.70 0.28 -0.38
C PHE A 149 20.12 1.29 0.62
N ALA A 150 18.81 1.25 0.84
CA ALA A 150 18.12 2.05 1.86
C ALA A 150 18.12 1.32 3.21
N SER A 151 18.34 2.01 4.33
CA SER A 151 18.34 1.40 5.66
C SER A 151 17.77 2.33 6.72
N ARG A 152 16.98 1.79 7.65
CA ARG A 152 16.48 2.53 8.83
C ARG A 152 17.17 2.21 10.15
N ARG A 153 18.47 1.90 10.09
CA ARG A 153 19.25 1.45 11.26
C ARG A 153 19.53 2.52 12.31
N GLU A 154 19.54 3.80 11.94
CA GLU A 154 19.76 4.93 12.84
C GLU A 154 18.46 5.72 13.17
N GLY A 155 17.36 5.43 12.47
CA GLY A 155 15.99 5.84 12.81
C GLY A 155 15.22 6.39 11.61
N SER A 156 15.80 7.40 10.96
CA SER A 156 15.47 7.84 9.60
C SER A 156 15.74 6.76 8.57
N TRP A 157 15.21 6.92 7.36
CA TRP A 157 15.55 6.09 6.20
C TRP A 157 16.61 6.80 5.37
N ASP A 158 17.82 6.26 5.39
CA ASP A 158 19.00 6.87 4.78
C ASP A 158 19.71 5.87 3.84
N LEU A 159 20.57 6.36 2.94
CA LEU A 159 21.30 5.51 2.01
C LEU A 159 22.64 5.03 2.58
N TYR A 160 22.95 3.76 2.34
CA TYR A 160 24.20 3.13 2.75
C TYR A 160 24.90 2.46 1.56
N LEU A 161 26.24 2.42 1.61
CA LEU A 161 27.09 1.69 0.68
C LEU A 161 27.79 0.53 1.40
N LEU A 162 27.64 -0.68 0.88
CA LEU A 162 28.36 -1.87 1.31
C LEU A 162 29.46 -2.22 0.30
N ASP A 163 30.71 -2.27 0.76
CA ASP A 163 31.85 -2.71 -0.04
C ASP A 163 32.01 -4.25 0.01
N ILE A 164 31.92 -4.92 -1.14
CA ILE A 164 31.78 -6.37 -1.20
C ILE A 164 33.11 -7.12 -1.01
N GLU A 165 34.26 -6.50 -1.29
CA GLU A 165 35.57 -7.14 -1.10
C GLU A 165 36.06 -7.01 0.34
N SER A 166 35.88 -5.85 0.98
CA SER A 166 36.28 -5.61 2.36
C SER A 166 35.20 -5.98 3.38
N GLY A 167 33.94 -5.99 2.96
CA GLY A 167 32.78 -6.12 3.84
C GLY A 167 32.52 -4.88 4.69
N ALA A 168 33.06 -3.71 4.31
CA ALA A 168 32.89 -2.48 5.07
C ALA A 168 31.64 -1.71 4.63
N LEU A 169 30.82 -1.31 5.60
CA LEU A 169 29.70 -0.41 5.42
C LEU A 169 30.09 1.07 5.58
N SER A 170 29.43 1.96 4.83
CA SER A 170 29.45 3.41 5.05
C SER A 170 28.09 4.05 4.82
N HIS A 171 27.68 4.93 5.74
CA HIS A 171 26.54 5.85 5.56
C HIS A 171 26.86 6.84 4.43
N LEU A 172 25.91 7.16 3.55
CA LEU A 172 26.11 8.00 2.36
C LEU A 172 25.46 9.38 2.49
N THR A 173 24.32 9.45 3.18
CA THR A 173 23.43 10.60 3.33
C THR A 173 22.87 10.64 4.76
N ASP A 174 22.56 11.84 5.26
CA ASP A 174 22.01 12.08 6.61
C ASP A 174 21.17 13.38 6.69
N ASP A 175 20.72 13.90 5.54
CA ASP A 175 20.16 15.26 5.36
C ASP A 175 18.62 15.32 5.17
N ILE A 176 17.94 14.19 4.88
CA ILE A 176 16.53 14.14 4.43
C ILE A 176 15.75 13.10 5.26
N GLY A 177 14.47 13.34 5.52
CA GLY A 177 13.68 12.48 6.44
C GLY A 177 13.42 11.05 5.95
N PHE A 178 13.37 10.84 4.63
CA PHE A 178 13.30 9.50 4.04
C PHE A 178 13.93 9.47 2.66
N GLU A 179 14.77 8.48 2.42
CA GLU A 179 15.50 8.27 1.18
C GLU A 179 15.52 6.78 0.79
N ALA A 180 15.21 6.44 -0.46
CA ALA A 180 15.13 5.06 -0.92
C ALA A 180 15.37 4.89 -2.44
N ASN A 181 15.18 3.67 -2.96
CA ASN A 181 15.35 3.31 -4.37
C ASN A 181 16.60 3.93 -5.05
N PRO A 182 17.82 3.64 -4.55
CA PRO A 182 19.05 4.14 -5.15
C PRO A 182 19.31 3.51 -6.52
N SER A 183 19.82 4.29 -7.47
CA SER A 183 20.27 3.81 -8.79
C SER A 183 21.56 4.53 -9.22
N TRP A 184 22.54 3.76 -9.68
CA TRP A 184 23.90 4.26 -9.94
C TRP A 184 24.04 4.93 -11.31
N SER A 185 24.79 6.03 -11.38
CA SER A 185 25.27 6.56 -12.65
C SER A 185 26.21 5.55 -13.32
N PRO A 186 26.26 5.46 -14.67
CA PRO A 186 27.01 4.38 -15.34
C PRO A 186 28.54 4.47 -15.23
N ASP A 187 29.05 5.63 -14.82
CA ASP A 187 30.46 5.84 -14.46
C ASP A 187 30.78 5.50 -12.99
N GLY A 188 29.77 5.19 -12.18
CA GLY A 188 29.90 4.86 -10.76
C GLY A 188 30.24 6.05 -9.86
N ALA A 189 30.05 7.29 -10.33
CA ALA A 189 30.41 8.50 -9.59
C ALA A 189 29.25 9.07 -8.73
N TYR A 190 28.00 8.82 -9.12
CA TYR A 190 26.79 9.34 -8.49
C TYR A 190 25.73 8.26 -8.29
N ILE A 191 24.77 8.53 -7.41
CA ILE A 191 23.54 7.77 -7.21
C ILE A 191 22.37 8.74 -7.34
N VAL A 192 21.38 8.43 -8.17
CA VAL A 192 20.03 9.04 -8.12
C VAL A 192 19.17 8.22 -7.16
N TYR A 193 18.27 8.85 -6.44
CA TYR A 193 17.40 8.20 -5.47
C TYR A 193 16.10 9.00 -5.27
N GLU A 194 15.08 8.40 -4.64
CA GLU A 194 13.87 9.11 -4.22
C GLU A 194 14.06 9.68 -2.82
N GLY A 195 13.69 10.95 -2.61
CA GLY A 195 13.73 11.61 -1.30
C GLY A 195 12.38 12.22 -0.96
N TYR A 196 11.89 11.99 0.25
CA TYR A 196 10.64 12.59 0.74
C TYR A 196 10.93 13.79 1.64
N ALA A 197 10.50 14.98 1.22
CA ALA A 197 10.72 16.22 1.94
C ALA A 197 9.61 17.24 1.68
N ASN A 198 9.15 17.93 2.73
CA ASN A 198 8.05 18.91 2.65
C ASN A 198 6.76 18.29 2.09
N ASP A 199 6.43 17.10 2.56
CA ASP A 199 5.23 16.31 2.20
C ASP A 199 5.15 15.79 0.74
N ASN A 200 6.23 15.89 -0.06
CA ASN A 200 6.31 15.34 -1.42
C ASN A 200 7.51 14.39 -1.62
N PHE A 201 7.37 13.45 -2.57
CA PHE A 201 8.48 12.68 -3.13
C PHE A 201 9.08 13.43 -4.33
N ASP A 202 10.40 13.60 -4.33
CA ASP A 202 11.15 14.14 -5.45
C ASP A 202 12.41 13.31 -5.71
N LEU A 203 13.00 13.45 -6.90
CA LEU A 203 14.26 12.79 -7.22
C LEU A 203 15.45 13.67 -6.80
N TYR A 204 16.46 13.04 -6.22
CA TYR A 204 17.72 13.64 -5.79
C TYR A 204 18.91 12.87 -6.36
N PHE A 205 20.08 13.49 -6.46
CA PHE A 205 21.33 12.77 -6.63
C PHE A 205 22.40 13.20 -5.62
N VAL A 206 23.26 12.26 -5.28
CA VAL A 206 24.43 12.44 -4.38
C VAL A 206 25.68 11.82 -5.03
N GLY A 207 26.86 12.34 -4.70
CA GLY A 207 28.13 11.73 -5.09
C GLY A 207 28.44 10.49 -4.26
N VAL A 208 29.06 9.47 -4.84
CA VAL A 208 29.41 8.20 -4.16
C VAL A 208 30.45 8.38 -3.02
N GLY A 209 31.10 9.55 -2.94
CA GLY A 209 31.92 9.98 -1.81
C GLY A 209 31.18 10.79 -0.74
N GLY A 210 29.84 10.82 -0.78
CA GLY A 210 28.99 11.72 0.01
C GLY A 210 29.02 13.17 -0.47
N GLY A 211 28.38 14.04 0.30
CA GLY A 211 28.24 15.48 0.02
C GLY A 211 26.78 15.90 -0.06
N ALA A 212 26.53 17.22 -0.09
CA ALA A 212 25.16 17.74 -0.09
C ALA A 212 24.36 17.26 -1.32
N PRO A 213 23.16 16.69 -1.14
CA PRO A 213 22.35 16.16 -2.24
C PRO A 213 21.76 17.28 -3.11
N VAL A 214 21.44 16.94 -4.35
CA VAL A 214 20.88 17.86 -5.35
C VAL A 214 19.54 17.33 -5.83
N ARG A 215 18.45 18.03 -5.49
CA ARG A 215 17.11 17.82 -6.04
C ARG A 215 17.10 18.11 -7.55
N ILE A 216 16.46 17.24 -8.33
CA ILE A 216 16.38 17.38 -9.80
C ILE A 216 14.95 17.46 -10.34
N THR A 217 13.93 16.97 -9.62
CA THR A 217 12.51 17.22 -9.97
C THR A 217 11.85 18.19 -8.99
N HIS A 218 10.83 18.91 -9.46
CA HIS A 218 10.13 19.96 -8.71
C HIS A 218 8.61 19.99 -8.99
N ASP A 219 8.05 18.89 -9.49
CA ASP A 219 6.61 18.74 -9.72
C ASP A 219 5.86 18.68 -8.37
N PRO A 220 4.65 19.26 -8.23
CA PRO A 220 3.81 19.06 -7.06
C PRO A 220 3.24 17.64 -6.95
N ALA A 221 3.33 16.80 -7.99
CA ALA A 221 3.07 15.38 -7.90
C ALA A 221 4.32 14.60 -7.44
N ALA A 222 4.10 13.47 -6.78
CA ALA A 222 5.17 12.58 -6.32
C ALA A 222 5.95 11.96 -7.49
N ASP A 223 7.27 12.09 -7.44
CA ASP A 223 8.26 11.48 -8.35
C ASP A 223 9.17 10.51 -7.57
N PHE A 224 9.18 9.22 -7.92
CA PHE A 224 9.85 8.18 -7.13
C PHE A 224 10.35 7.01 -7.99
N ALA A 225 10.95 5.99 -7.36
CA ALA A 225 11.53 4.79 -7.96
C ALA A 225 12.39 5.05 -9.23
N PRO A 226 13.48 5.85 -9.14
CA PRO A 226 14.31 6.18 -10.28
C PRO A 226 15.26 5.06 -10.69
N ALA A 227 15.45 4.88 -11.99
CA ALA A 227 16.53 4.07 -12.56
C ALA A 227 17.34 4.86 -13.61
N TRP A 228 18.65 4.96 -13.39
CA TRP A 228 19.57 5.65 -14.30
C TRP A 228 19.82 4.79 -15.55
N SER A 229 19.69 5.38 -16.74
CA SER A 229 20.02 4.69 -17.98
C SER A 229 21.50 4.33 -18.03
N PRO A 230 21.90 3.11 -18.47
CA PRO A 230 23.31 2.76 -18.70
C PRO A 230 24.00 3.63 -19.78
N ARG A 231 23.24 4.48 -20.48
CA ARG A 231 23.73 5.51 -21.41
C ARG A 231 24.01 6.87 -20.75
N GLY A 232 23.73 7.02 -19.46
CA GLY A 232 24.14 8.13 -18.59
C GLY A 232 23.34 9.43 -18.71
N ARG A 233 22.76 9.74 -19.87
CA ARG A 233 22.05 11.03 -20.13
C ARG A 233 20.55 10.98 -19.90
N SER A 234 20.02 9.92 -19.29
CA SER A 234 18.59 9.81 -19.00
C SER A 234 18.32 8.99 -17.75
N ILE A 235 17.20 9.28 -17.09
CA ILE A 235 16.68 8.57 -15.92
C ILE A 235 15.22 8.24 -16.21
N VAL A 236 14.80 7.00 -15.97
CA VAL A 236 13.37 6.63 -15.97
C VAL A 236 12.89 6.60 -14.52
N PHE A 237 11.65 6.99 -14.26
CA PHE A 237 11.11 7.07 -12.90
C PHE A 237 9.58 6.99 -12.93
N VAL A 238 8.97 6.82 -11.77
CA VAL A 238 7.52 6.68 -11.56
C VAL A 238 6.95 8.03 -11.13
N SER A 239 5.82 8.44 -11.68
CA SER A 239 5.24 9.76 -11.37
C SER A 239 3.72 9.86 -11.52
N TYR A 240 3.10 10.58 -10.60
CA TYR A 240 1.65 10.88 -10.61
C TYR A 240 1.25 12.12 -11.45
N ARG A 241 2.18 12.79 -12.13
CA ARG A 241 1.91 14.09 -12.80
C ARG A 241 0.89 14.08 -13.96
N ALA A 242 0.43 12.91 -14.41
CA ALA A 242 -0.74 12.81 -15.29
C ALA A 242 -2.07 13.15 -14.58
N GLY A 243 -2.10 13.00 -13.25
CA GLY A 243 -3.31 13.06 -12.42
C GLY A 243 -4.10 11.76 -12.43
N GLY A 244 -4.81 11.50 -11.32
CA GLY A 244 -5.59 10.27 -11.12
C GLY A 244 -4.88 9.26 -10.20
N PRO A 245 -5.47 8.06 -10.03
CA PRO A 245 -5.09 7.13 -8.96
C PRO A 245 -3.94 6.18 -9.30
N LYS A 246 -3.44 6.21 -10.53
CA LYS A 246 -2.27 5.45 -11.00
C LYS A 246 -1.13 6.42 -11.33
N PRO A 247 0.13 6.06 -11.05
CA PRO A 247 1.27 6.72 -11.68
C PRO A 247 1.43 6.23 -13.13
N ASP A 248 2.39 6.78 -13.87
CA ASP A 248 2.98 6.16 -15.06
C ASP A 248 4.50 6.26 -15.00
N LEU A 249 5.20 5.66 -15.98
CA LEU A 249 6.63 5.90 -16.17
C LEU A 249 6.90 7.20 -16.95
N TYR A 250 7.93 7.93 -16.53
CA TYR A 250 8.43 9.15 -17.16
C TYR A 250 9.95 9.04 -17.40
N LEU A 251 10.43 9.75 -18.42
CA LEU A 251 11.83 9.80 -18.83
C LEU A 251 12.36 11.22 -18.69
N TYR A 252 13.33 11.43 -17.80
CA TYR A 252 14.08 12.68 -17.66
C TYR A 252 15.33 12.61 -18.53
N ASN A 253 15.42 13.47 -19.55
CA ASN A 253 16.64 13.76 -20.29
C ASN A 253 17.53 14.79 -19.56
N LEU A 254 18.70 14.36 -19.08
CA LEU A 254 19.62 15.20 -18.29
C LEU A 254 20.40 16.24 -19.12
N ASP A 255 20.31 16.20 -20.45
CA ASP A 255 20.98 17.16 -21.33
C ASP A 255 20.28 18.54 -21.39
N ASN A 256 19.05 18.63 -20.86
CA ASN A 256 18.24 19.85 -20.87
C ASN A 256 18.07 20.39 -19.43
N PRO A 257 18.37 21.68 -19.16
CA PRO A 257 18.23 22.28 -17.83
C PRO A 257 16.80 22.79 -17.51
N ASP A 258 15.85 22.74 -18.45
CA ASP A 258 14.45 23.13 -18.22
C ASP A 258 13.56 21.90 -18.02
N GLU A 259 13.27 21.57 -16.76
CA GLU A 259 12.52 20.38 -16.35
C GLU A 259 11.24 20.14 -17.18
N ALA A 260 10.48 21.20 -17.44
CA ALA A 260 9.22 21.17 -18.20
C ALA A 260 9.39 20.79 -19.70
N THR A 261 10.62 20.80 -20.22
CA THR A 261 10.97 20.27 -21.54
C THR A 261 12.03 19.16 -21.49
N SER A 262 12.47 18.74 -20.29
CA SER A 262 13.39 17.62 -20.06
C SER A 262 12.69 16.31 -19.77
N ILE A 263 11.48 16.37 -19.19
CA ILE A 263 10.70 15.19 -18.78
C ILE A 263 9.62 14.87 -19.83
N THR A 264 9.53 13.61 -20.23
CA THR A 264 8.47 13.10 -21.12
C THR A 264 7.78 11.87 -20.55
N ARG A 265 6.49 11.69 -20.82
CA ARG A 265 5.72 10.51 -20.40
C ARG A 265 6.09 9.31 -21.28
N LEU A 266 6.55 8.22 -20.65
CA LEU A 266 7.01 7.02 -21.34
C LEU A 266 5.87 6.02 -21.56
N THR A 267 5.02 5.80 -20.55
CA THR A 267 3.86 4.90 -20.64
C THR A 267 2.54 5.65 -20.44
N ASP A 268 1.45 5.10 -20.98
CA ASP A 268 0.08 5.61 -20.88
C ASP A 268 -0.91 4.43 -20.88
N THR A 269 -0.66 3.47 -19.98
CA THR A 269 -1.38 2.20 -19.98
C THR A 269 -2.58 2.30 -19.05
N ALA A 270 -3.79 2.31 -19.61
CA ALA A 270 -5.01 2.39 -18.81
C ALA A 270 -5.11 1.25 -17.77
N GLU A 271 -5.61 1.57 -16.58
CA GLU A 271 -5.78 0.69 -15.40
C GLU A 271 -4.50 0.08 -14.77
N VAL A 272 -3.35 0.13 -15.44
CA VAL A 272 -2.05 -0.33 -14.90
C VAL A 272 -1.47 0.72 -13.93
N ALA A 273 -0.87 0.29 -12.83
CA ALA A 273 -0.05 1.16 -11.99
C ALA A 273 1.44 0.82 -12.17
N GLU A 274 2.08 1.49 -13.13
CA GLU A 274 3.49 1.24 -13.45
C GLU A 274 4.45 1.62 -12.30
N ASP A 275 5.24 0.66 -11.84
CA ASP A 275 6.24 0.83 -10.76
C ASP A 275 7.53 0.02 -11.04
N GLU A 276 8.56 0.17 -10.20
CA GLU A 276 9.81 -0.62 -10.20
C GLU A 276 10.57 -0.66 -11.55
N PRO A 277 10.78 0.47 -12.27
CA PRO A 277 11.37 0.43 -13.59
C PRO A 277 12.87 0.11 -13.56
N GLN A 278 13.34 -0.76 -14.47
CA GLN A 278 14.76 -1.14 -14.62
C GLN A 278 15.20 -1.17 -16.09
N TRP A 279 16.36 -0.60 -16.39
CA TRP A 279 16.90 -0.53 -17.75
C TRP A 279 17.56 -1.83 -18.20
N SER A 280 17.35 -2.22 -19.46
CA SER A 280 18.22 -3.20 -20.11
C SER A 280 19.63 -2.63 -20.22
N LYS A 281 20.65 -3.48 -20.08
CA LYS A 281 22.06 -3.10 -20.05
C LYS A 281 22.56 -2.32 -21.28
N ASP A 282 21.92 -2.50 -22.43
CA ASP A 282 22.22 -1.76 -23.66
C ASP A 282 21.49 -0.41 -23.77
N GLY A 283 20.60 -0.10 -22.82
CA GLY A 283 19.80 1.11 -22.71
C GLY A 283 18.66 1.19 -23.73
N ARG A 284 18.15 0.07 -24.26
CA ARG A 284 17.06 0.04 -25.26
C ARG A 284 15.68 -0.20 -24.66
N LEU A 285 15.61 -0.98 -23.59
CA LEU A 285 14.36 -1.42 -22.99
C LEU A 285 14.27 -0.94 -21.54
N VAL A 286 13.04 -0.74 -21.08
CA VAL A 286 12.70 -0.66 -19.66
C VAL A 286 11.78 -1.84 -19.34
N VAL A 287 12.10 -2.57 -18.27
CA VAL A 287 11.19 -3.53 -17.63
C VAL A 287 10.56 -2.85 -16.41
N TYR A 288 9.31 -3.15 -16.09
CA TYR A 288 8.58 -2.55 -14.96
C TYR A 288 7.45 -3.46 -14.47
N SER A 289 6.95 -3.24 -13.25
CA SER A 289 5.83 -3.97 -12.65
C SER A 289 4.50 -3.20 -12.79
N ASP A 290 3.37 -3.93 -12.74
CA ASP A 290 2.05 -3.38 -12.46
C ASP A 290 1.65 -3.67 -11.00
N ALA A 291 1.74 -2.65 -10.15
CA ALA A 291 1.51 -2.75 -8.70
C ALA A 291 0.06 -3.11 -8.33
N ASN A 292 -0.90 -2.94 -9.25
CA ASN A 292 -2.31 -3.25 -9.02
C ASN A 292 -2.73 -4.63 -9.55
N SER A 293 -1.83 -5.37 -10.22
CA SER A 293 -2.22 -6.52 -11.04
C SER A 293 -2.60 -7.76 -10.22
N PRO A 294 -3.80 -8.36 -10.38
CA PRO A 294 -4.20 -9.60 -9.70
C PRO A 294 -3.29 -10.81 -9.98
N LEU A 295 -2.56 -10.77 -11.10
CA LEU A 295 -1.60 -11.80 -11.51
C LEU A 295 -0.15 -11.41 -11.18
N ASN A 296 0.11 -10.14 -10.87
CA ASN A 296 1.41 -9.49 -10.81
C ASN A 296 2.16 -9.65 -12.14
N ILE A 297 2.07 -8.61 -12.98
CA ILE A 297 2.58 -8.64 -14.35
C ILE A 297 3.77 -7.70 -14.46
N VAL A 298 4.88 -8.25 -14.95
CA VAL A 298 6.06 -7.51 -15.35
C VAL A 298 5.98 -7.26 -16.85
N TYR A 299 6.02 -6.00 -17.25
CA TYR A 299 5.98 -5.54 -18.63
C TYR A 299 7.37 -5.11 -19.11
N THR A 300 7.62 -5.22 -20.41
CA THR A 300 8.82 -4.65 -21.07
C THR A 300 8.41 -3.71 -22.18
N THR A 301 9.04 -2.53 -22.28
CA THR A 301 8.78 -1.53 -23.34
C THR A 301 10.07 -0.93 -23.92
N LEU A 302 9.95 -0.21 -25.03
CA LEU A 302 11.04 0.55 -25.66
C LEU A 302 11.28 1.87 -24.91
N ALA A 303 12.53 2.13 -24.50
CA ALA A 303 12.88 3.28 -23.68
C ALA A 303 12.88 4.64 -24.41
N ASP A 304 12.81 4.63 -25.75
CA ASP A 304 12.81 5.81 -26.62
C ASP A 304 11.46 6.09 -27.29
N ALA A 305 10.41 5.35 -26.93
CA ALA A 305 9.08 5.43 -27.55
C ALA A 305 8.00 5.84 -26.55
N SER A 306 7.73 7.15 -26.46
CA SER A 306 6.66 7.71 -25.61
C SER A 306 5.28 7.17 -25.96
N GLY A 307 4.56 6.61 -25.00
CA GLY A 307 3.26 5.97 -25.18
C GLY A 307 3.33 4.58 -25.84
N ALA A 308 4.48 3.90 -25.79
CA ALA A 308 4.62 2.57 -26.33
C ALA A 308 3.89 1.51 -25.47
N THR A 309 3.03 0.74 -26.13
CA THR A 309 2.48 -0.51 -25.57
C THR A 309 3.60 -1.49 -25.23
N PRO A 310 3.48 -2.28 -24.15
CA PRO A 310 4.43 -3.36 -23.84
C PRO A 310 4.70 -4.27 -25.04
N ILE A 311 5.98 -4.59 -25.25
CA ILE A 311 6.41 -5.53 -26.30
C ILE A 311 6.37 -6.99 -25.82
N GLU A 312 6.60 -7.22 -24.53
CA GLU A 312 6.60 -8.52 -23.86
C GLU A 312 6.06 -8.36 -22.43
N SER A 313 5.58 -9.46 -21.84
CA SER A 313 5.10 -9.51 -20.46
C SER A 313 5.35 -10.88 -19.80
N THR A 314 5.76 -10.91 -18.54
CA THR A 314 5.96 -12.12 -17.73
C THR A 314 5.30 -11.97 -16.35
N GLN A 315 5.31 -13.01 -15.53
CA GLN A 315 4.69 -12.98 -14.20
C GLN A 315 5.70 -12.59 -13.10
N GLY A 316 5.26 -11.78 -12.15
CA GLY A 316 5.96 -11.46 -10.91
C GLY A 316 5.96 -9.98 -10.55
N HIS A 317 6.90 -9.62 -9.67
CA HIS A 317 7.25 -8.28 -9.22
C HIS A 317 8.79 -8.15 -9.15
N PHE A 318 9.29 -6.98 -8.71
CA PHE A 318 10.69 -6.69 -8.46
C PHE A 318 11.64 -7.08 -9.61
N PRO A 319 11.36 -6.67 -10.86
CA PRO A 319 12.07 -7.18 -12.03
C PRO A 319 13.52 -6.68 -12.12
N THR A 320 14.48 -7.61 -12.24
CA THR A 320 15.87 -7.27 -12.59
C THR A 320 16.31 -8.00 -13.86
N TRP A 321 17.00 -7.31 -14.76
CA TRP A 321 17.63 -7.92 -15.92
C TRP A 321 18.74 -8.90 -15.52
N SER A 322 18.97 -9.93 -16.34
CA SER A 322 20.20 -10.71 -16.27
C SER A 322 21.40 -9.85 -16.69
N PRO A 323 22.62 -10.08 -16.17
CA PRO A 323 23.78 -9.22 -16.43
C PRO A 323 24.24 -9.15 -17.89
N ASP A 324 23.79 -10.06 -18.75
CA ASP A 324 24.00 -10.08 -20.20
C ASP A 324 22.84 -9.46 -21.01
N GLY A 325 21.68 -9.22 -20.38
CA GLY A 325 20.47 -8.70 -21.00
C GLY A 325 19.61 -9.73 -21.75
N THR A 326 19.84 -11.03 -21.60
CA THR A 326 19.07 -12.08 -22.31
C THR A 326 17.85 -12.61 -21.55
N GLY A 327 17.69 -12.26 -20.27
CA GLY A 327 16.55 -12.67 -19.46
C GLY A 327 16.17 -11.65 -18.41
N ILE A 328 15.02 -11.91 -17.78
CA ILE A 328 14.43 -11.13 -16.69
C ILE A 328 14.24 -12.08 -15.50
N LEU A 329 14.63 -11.62 -14.32
CA LEU A 329 14.41 -12.26 -13.04
C LEU A 329 13.26 -11.55 -12.33
N THR A 330 12.30 -12.29 -11.79
CA THR A 330 11.15 -11.74 -11.05
C THR A 330 10.92 -12.51 -9.75
N ALA A 331 10.31 -11.85 -8.77
CA ALA A 331 9.73 -12.48 -7.59
C ALA A 331 8.25 -12.81 -7.83
N PHE A 332 7.71 -13.87 -7.25
CA PHE A 332 6.26 -14.11 -7.18
C PHE A 332 5.89 -15.03 -6.02
N GLN A 333 4.67 -14.88 -5.49
CA GLN A 333 4.13 -15.72 -4.42
C GLN A 333 3.20 -16.81 -4.97
N GLN A 334 3.27 -18.02 -4.40
CA GLN A 334 2.31 -19.10 -4.68
C GLN A 334 2.13 -20.00 -3.44
N ASN A 335 0.88 -20.19 -2.98
CA ASN A 335 0.55 -21.01 -1.80
C ASN A 335 1.38 -20.63 -0.56
N ASP A 336 1.37 -19.33 -0.21
CA ASP A 336 2.06 -18.74 0.95
C ASP A 336 3.59 -18.98 0.97
N ARG A 337 4.19 -19.13 -0.22
CA ARG A 337 5.64 -19.26 -0.43
C ARG A 337 6.11 -18.31 -1.51
N GLU A 338 7.28 -17.73 -1.30
CA GLU A 338 7.95 -16.87 -2.28
C GLU A 338 8.83 -17.69 -3.23
N PHE A 339 8.90 -17.23 -4.47
CA PHE A 339 9.66 -17.86 -5.53
C PHE A 339 10.34 -16.82 -6.42
N VAL A 340 11.61 -17.06 -6.75
CA VAL A 340 12.34 -16.30 -7.78
C VAL A 340 12.24 -17.06 -9.09
N ALA A 341 11.67 -16.44 -10.13
CA ALA A 341 11.62 -16.96 -11.50
C ALA A 341 12.67 -16.27 -12.38
N ALA A 342 13.41 -17.05 -13.17
CA ALA A 342 14.18 -16.54 -14.31
C ALA A 342 13.50 -16.94 -15.63
N THR A 343 13.29 -15.96 -16.52
CA THR A 343 12.66 -16.16 -17.83
C THR A 343 13.50 -15.51 -18.93
N THR A 344 13.70 -16.21 -20.05
CA THR A 344 14.53 -15.74 -21.17
C THR A 344 13.70 -14.88 -22.14
N LEU A 345 14.20 -13.68 -22.47
CA LEU A 345 13.53 -12.70 -23.33
C LEU A 345 13.25 -13.30 -24.73
N GLY A 346 12.08 -13.02 -25.31
CA GLY A 346 11.64 -13.63 -26.57
C GLY A 346 11.33 -15.14 -26.50
N ALA A 347 11.50 -15.77 -25.34
CA ALA A 347 11.19 -17.18 -25.07
C ALA A 347 10.27 -17.35 -23.83
N LEU A 348 9.55 -16.29 -23.44
CA LEU A 348 8.63 -16.25 -22.29
C LEU A 348 7.47 -17.26 -22.34
N SER A 349 7.25 -17.93 -23.48
CA SER A 349 6.33 -19.07 -23.61
C SER A 349 6.89 -20.39 -23.06
N THR A 350 8.11 -20.40 -22.54
CA THR A 350 8.70 -21.54 -21.83
C THR A 350 8.56 -21.37 -20.32
N SER A 351 8.49 -22.49 -19.59
CA SER A 351 8.35 -22.44 -18.13
C SER A 351 9.60 -21.78 -17.52
N PRO A 352 9.45 -20.74 -16.67
CA PRO A 352 10.58 -20.11 -16.01
C PRO A 352 11.31 -21.12 -15.11
N ILE A 353 12.58 -20.88 -14.86
CA ILE A 353 13.34 -21.66 -13.87
C ILE A 353 13.12 -21.01 -12.51
N VAL A 354 12.57 -21.79 -11.58
CA VAL A 354 12.01 -21.28 -10.32
C VAL A 354 12.82 -21.77 -9.12
N ILE A 355 13.18 -20.86 -8.22
CA ILE A 355 13.91 -21.12 -6.97
C ILE A 355 13.02 -20.67 -5.80
N PRO A 356 12.64 -21.57 -4.86
CA PRO A 356 11.88 -21.19 -3.67
C PRO A 356 12.74 -20.38 -2.68
N VAL A 357 12.12 -19.41 -2.02
CA VAL A 357 12.73 -18.57 -0.99
C VAL A 357 11.85 -18.58 0.28
N GLU A 358 12.47 -18.60 1.45
CA GLU A 358 11.80 -18.52 2.75
C GLU A 358 11.87 -17.08 3.29
N GLY A 359 10.74 -16.54 3.75
CA GLY A 359 10.56 -15.12 4.06
C GLY A 359 9.93 -14.35 2.89
N ARG A 360 9.38 -13.15 3.14
CA ARG A 360 8.71 -12.33 2.11
C ARG A 360 9.74 -11.52 1.32
N MET A 361 9.69 -11.55 -0.01
CA MET A 361 10.66 -10.84 -0.86
C MET A 361 10.30 -9.37 -1.07
N GLY A 362 11.35 -8.57 -1.33
CA GLY A 362 11.32 -7.22 -1.85
C GLY A 362 12.21 -7.09 -3.09
N ALA A 363 12.65 -5.86 -3.39
CA ALA A 363 13.47 -5.51 -4.54
C ALA A 363 14.68 -6.45 -4.81
N LEU A 364 14.90 -6.75 -6.09
CA LEU A 364 15.97 -7.62 -6.61
C LEU A 364 16.99 -6.81 -7.42
N SER A 365 18.27 -7.20 -7.40
CA SER A 365 19.29 -6.64 -8.29
C SER A 365 20.41 -7.64 -8.59
N TRP A 366 20.79 -7.77 -9.86
CA TRP A 366 21.71 -8.81 -10.35
C TRP A 366 22.93 -8.21 -11.07
N THR A 367 24.13 -8.58 -10.60
CA THR A 367 25.41 -8.20 -11.22
C THR A 367 26.17 -9.40 -11.79
N PHE A 368 27.07 -9.13 -12.74
CA PHE A 368 28.07 -10.10 -13.21
C PHE A 368 29.15 -10.43 -12.15
N ALA A 369 29.34 -9.58 -11.14
CA ALA A 369 30.35 -9.81 -10.11
C ALA A 369 29.99 -11.03 -9.24
N SER A 370 31.03 -11.79 -8.85
CA SER A 370 30.89 -12.99 -8.02
C SER A 370 31.14 -12.65 -6.55
N LEU A 371 30.22 -13.02 -5.66
CA LEU A 371 30.41 -12.90 -4.22
C LEU A 371 31.69 -13.64 -3.77
N PRO A 372 32.63 -12.97 -3.06
CA PRO A 372 33.90 -13.54 -2.66
C PRO A 372 33.79 -14.90 -1.94
N ALA A 373 34.79 -15.76 -2.14
CA ALA A 373 34.84 -17.08 -1.50
C ALA A 373 35.13 -17.00 0.02
N ALA A 374 35.73 -15.90 0.49
CA ALA A 374 35.93 -15.59 1.89
C ALA A 374 35.32 -14.21 2.17
N LEU A 375 34.22 -14.20 2.93
CA LEU A 375 33.54 -12.99 3.37
C LEU A 375 34.39 -12.31 4.46
N LYS A 376 34.21 -11.00 4.61
CA LYS A 376 34.94 -10.14 5.58
C LYS A 376 33.98 -9.12 6.17
N GLY A 377 34.44 -8.38 7.19
CA GLY A 377 33.71 -7.25 7.78
C GLY A 377 32.28 -7.59 8.18
N ASP A 378 31.39 -6.62 7.98
CA ASP A 378 29.97 -6.68 8.34
C ASP A 378 29.24 -7.83 7.62
N ILE A 379 29.68 -8.17 6.39
CA ILE A 379 29.17 -9.32 5.61
C ILE A 379 29.51 -10.65 6.29
N ALA A 380 30.70 -10.78 6.87
CA ALA A 380 31.07 -12.00 7.59
C ALA A 380 30.29 -12.15 8.91
N GLU A 381 29.97 -11.05 9.59
CA GLU A 381 29.13 -11.08 10.79
C GLU A 381 27.68 -11.38 10.43
N ALA A 382 27.12 -10.71 9.42
CA ALA A 382 25.77 -10.95 8.90
C ALA A 382 25.60 -12.40 8.40
N ALA A 383 26.55 -12.96 7.66
CA ALA A 383 26.48 -14.34 7.17
C ALA A 383 26.49 -15.40 8.28
N ASN A 384 26.85 -15.05 9.52
CA ASN A 384 26.78 -15.92 10.70
C ASN A 384 25.59 -15.58 11.64
N ALA A 385 24.80 -14.53 11.34
CA ALA A 385 23.68 -14.11 12.16
C ALA A 385 22.46 -15.03 11.97
N THR A 386 22.00 -15.64 13.07
CA THR A 386 20.83 -16.53 13.09
C THR A 386 19.53 -15.78 13.33
N ASP A 387 18.54 -16.08 12.50
CA ASP A 387 17.14 -15.69 12.65
C ASP A 387 16.56 -16.22 14.00
N ALA A 388 15.67 -15.45 14.63
CA ALA A 388 15.17 -15.67 16.00
C ALA A 388 13.69 -15.23 16.16
N PRO A 389 12.83 -16.04 16.79
CA PRO A 389 11.38 -15.82 16.78
C PRO A 389 10.98 -14.57 17.56
N LEU A 390 10.17 -13.71 16.91
CA LEU A 390 9.59 -12.48 17.48
C LEU A 390 8.73 -12.71 18.73
N TRP A 391 8.08 -13.87 18.83
CA TRP A 391 7.12 -14.21 19.88
C TRP A 391 7.06 -15.73 20.08
N ALA A 392 6.51 -16.14 21.22
CA ALA A 392 6.17 -17.53 21.51
C ALA A 392 5.03 -17.57 22.55
N GLU A 393 3.94 -18.25 22.21
CA GLU A 393 2.77 -18.45 23.08
C GLU A 393 3.14 -19.29 24.31
N LYS A 394 2.57 -18.94 25.46
CA LYS A 394 2.75 -19.61 26.75
C LYS A 394 1.38 -19.82 27.37
N ILE A 395 0.97 -21.08 27.45
CA ILE A 395 -0.31 -21.47 28.04
C ILE A 395 -0.32 -21.08 29.53
N THR A 396 -0.94 -19.95 29.88
CA THR A 396 -0.98 -19.42 31.26
C THR A 396 -2.24 -19.83 32.00
N ASN A 397 -3.35 -20.02 31.27
CA ASN A 397 -4.67 -20.31 31.80
C ASN A 397 -5.29 -21.56 31.14
N PRO A 398 -4.65 -22.75 31.25
CA PRO A 398 -5.26 -24.00 30.81
C PRO A 398 -6.54 -24.26 31.61
N SER A 399 -7.63 -24.58 30.93
CA SER A 399 -8.96 -24.70 31.55
C SER A 399 -9.09 -25.86 32.56
N GLY A 400 -8.16 -26.82 32.50
CA GLY A 400 -8.24 -28.11 33.20
C GLY A 400 -9.27 -29.08 32.61
N LEU A 401 -10.01 -28.69 31.56
CA LEU A 401 -11.07 -29.49 30.94
C LEU A 401 -10.54 -30.24 29.71
N LYS A 402 -10.72 -31.57 29.72
CA LYS A 402 -10.22 -32.47 28.67
C LYS A 402 -10.69 -32.11 27.25
N ASP A 403 -11.94 -31.67 27.12
CA ASP A 403 -12.62 -31.51 25.83
C ASP A 403 -12.66 -30.03 25.35
N THR A 404 -12.03 -29.12 26.10
CA THR A 404 -11.93 -27.66 25.86
C THR A 404 -10.65 -27.12 26.54
N PRO A 405 -9.44 -27.47 26.06
CA PRO A 405 -8.21 -27.36 26.87
C PRO A 405 -7.74 -25.94 27.22
N TYR A 406 -8.18 -24.91 26.51
CA TYR A 406 -7.71 -23.53 26.66
C TYR A 406 -8.83 -22.60 27.17
N ALA A 407 -8.47 -21.37 27.52
CA ALA A 407 -9.40 -20.35 28.02
C ALA A 407 -9.30 -19.05 27.22
N LEU A 408 -10.29 -18.16 27.43
CA LEU A 408 -10.22 -16.76 27.00
C LEU A 408 -9.56 -15.93 28.12
N VAL A 409 -8.46 -15.26 27.78
CA VAL A 409 -7.64 -14.43 28.68
C VAL A 409 -7.97 -12.95 28.46
N PRO A 410 -8.20 -12.15 29.52
CA PRO A 410 -8.38 -10.71 29.40
C PRO A 410 -7.10 -10.00 28.96
N VAL A 411 -7.18 -9.25 27.86
CA VAL A 411 -6.05 -8.47 27.35
C VAL A 411 -5.92 -7.17 28.14
N GLN A 412 -4.75 -6.94 28.76
CA GLN A 412 -4.52 -5.77 29.60
C GLN A 412 -4.69 -4.46 28.81
N GLU A 413 -5.40 -3.50 29.41
CA GLU A 413 -5.64 -2.15 28.86
C GLU A 413 -6.22 -2.14 27.42
N LEU A 414 -6.99 -3.18 27.06
CA LEU A 414 -7.72 -3.23 25.80
C LEU A 414 -9.14 -2.67 25.97
N ILE A 415 -9.56 -1.80 25.05
CA ILE A 415 -10.91 -1.22 24.98
C ILE A 415 -11.64 -1.88 23.80
N ALA A 416 -12.49 -2.86 24.11
CA ALA A 416 -13.33 -3.57 23.14
C ALA A 416 -14.62 -4.05 23.85
N PRO A 417 -15.69 -4.43 23.13
CA PRO A 417 -16.91 -4.98 23.73
C PRO A 417 -16.66 -6.23 24.58
N TYR A 418 -15.76 -7.10 24.11
CA TYR A 418 -15.25 -8.27 24.83
C TYR A 418 -13.71 -8.28 24.71
N PRO A 419 -12.97 -7.67 25.67
CA PRO A 419 -11.52 -7.49 25.59
C PRO A 419 -10.76 -8.75 26.03
N VAL A 420 -11.01 -9.87 25.34
CA VAL A 420 -10.41 -11.18 25.61
C VAL A 420 -9.91 -11.82 24.31
N LEU A 421 -8.85 -12.63 24.40
CA LEU A 421 -8.34 -13.49 23.32
C LEU A 421 -8.09 -14.91 23.86
N SER A 422 -7.83 -15.88 23.00
CA SER A 422 -7.47 -17.25 23.43
C SER A 422 -6.05 -17.29 24.02
N ASP A 423 -5.82 -18.10 25.06
CA ASP A 423 -4.53 -18.44 25.76
C ASP A 423 -3.52 -19.18 24.82
N ARG A 424 -3.52 -18.79 23.55
CA ARG A 424 -2.97 -19.45 22.36
C ARG A 424 -2.57 -18.45 21.26
N VAL A 425 -2.92 -17.17 21.43
CA VAL A 425 -2.63 -16.06 20.50
C VAL A 425 -2.43 -14.72 21.23
N ASP A 426 -2.57 -14.66 22.56
CA ASP A 426 -2.50 -13.41 23.30
C ASP A 426 -1.07 -12.89 23.46
N GLU A 427 -0.04 -13.74 23.39
CA GLU A 427 1.35 -13.28 23.27
C GLU A 427 1.69 -12.75 21.88
N SER A 428 1.23 -13.37 20.80
CA SER A 428 1.40 -12.80 19.45
C SER A 428 0.67 -11.47 19.31
N PHE A 429 -0.55 -11.33 19.86
CA PHE A 429 -1.26 -10.04 19.89
C PHE A 429 -0.54 -8.99 20.74
N ALA A 430 -0.03 -9.36 21.93
CA ALA A 430 0.73 -8.44 22.78
C ALA A 430 2.04 -7.98 22.11
N GLY A 431 2.73 -8.89 21.41
CA GLY A 431 3.90 -8.58 20.60
C GLY A 431 3.59 -7.62 19.44
N LEU A 432 2.52 -7.90 18.69
CA LEU A 432 2.03 -7.03 17.62
C LEU A 432 1.72 -5.62 18.14
N ARG A 433 0.95 -5.51 19.23
CA ARG A 433 0.59 -4.24 19.87
C ARG A 433 1.83 -3.48 20.34
N PHE A 434 2.81 -4.16 20.94
CA PHE A 434 4.08 -3.55 21.34
C PHE A 434 4.88 -3.04 20.14
N ARG A 435 4.98 -3.82 19.06
CA ARG A 435 5.69 -3.43 17.83
C ARG A 435 5.02 -2.23 17.15
N VAL A 436 3.70 -2.17 17.11
CA VAL A 436 2.93 -1.04 16.56
C VAL A 436 3.10 0.22 17.42
N ILE A 437 3.15 0.10 18.75
CA ILE A 437 3.49 1.23 19.64
C ILE A 437 4.89 1.78 19.34
N ALA A 438 5.86 0.90 19.05
CA ALA A 438 7.23 1.29 18.73
C ALA A 438 7.33 1.95 17.34
N ASP A 439 6.85 1.30 16.28
CA ASP A 439 7.03 1.76 14.90
C ASP A 439 6.07 2.93 14.53
N ALA A 440 4.92 3.10 15.20
CA ALA A 440 3.99 4.24 14.96
C ALA A 440 4.00 5.32 16.06
N GLY A 441 4.58 5.06 17.24
CA GLY A 441 4.61 6.01 18.36
C GLY A 441 3.30 6.17 19.15
N TRP A 442 2.27 5.36 18.86
CA TRP A 442 1.00 5.31 19.58
C TRP A 442 0.35 3.91 19.61
N ASP A 443 -0.48 3.69 20.63
CA ASP A 443 -1.22 2.45 20.91
C ASP A 443 -2.46 2.33 20.01
N PHE A 444 -2.26 2.14 18.70
CA PHE A 444 -3.34 2.03 17.71
C PHE A 444 -4.31 0.87 18.03
N LEU A 445 -3.78 -0.24 18.56
CA LEU A 445 -4.57 -1.40 19.01
C LEU A 445 -5.13 -1.27 20.43
N ARG A 446 -5.14 -0.07 21.03
CA ARG A 446 -5.79 0.17 22.33
C ARG A 446 -7.30 0.01 22.26
N ALA A 447 -7.89 0.43 21.14
CA ALA A 447 -9.33 0.44 20.90
C ALA A 447 -9.64 -0.40 19.67
N LEU A 448 -10.51 -1.39 19.84
CA LEU A 448 -10.95 -2.31 18.79
C LEU A 448 -12.46 -2.33 18.73
N ASP A 449 -13.01 -2.49 17.52
CA ASP A 449 -14.46 -2.65 17.35
C ASP A 449 -14.89 -4.03 17.89
N ASN A 450 -14.05 -5.07 17.75
CA ASN A 450 -14.15 -6.37 18.44
C ASN A 450 -12.77 -6.97 18.74
N ALA A 451 -12.68 -7.79 19.79
CA ALA A 451 -11.53 -8.67 20.08
C ALA A 451 -11.96 -10.12 20.33
N ALA A 452 -13.13 -10.30 20.96
CA ALA A 452 -13.92 -11.52 20.86
C ALA A 452 -15.39 -11.19 20.57
N ILE A 453 -16.15 -12.21 20.15
CA ILE A 453 -17.61 -12.15 19.98
C ILE A 453 -18.20 -13.37 20.69
N GLU A 454 -19.28 -13.21 21.48
CA GLU A 454 -19.90 -14.37 22.14
C GLU A 454 -20.36 -15.42 21.10
N LEU A 455 -20.17 -16.71 21.45
CA LEU A 455 -20.57 -17.87 20.64
C LEU A 455 -21.95 -17.70 19.96
N ARG A 456 -22.92 -17.15 20.69
CA ARG A 456 -24.34 -17.06 20.30
C ARG A 456 -24.75 -15.72 19.68
N THR A 457 -23.87 -14.73 19.62
CA THR A 457 -24.15 -13.46 18.94
C THR A 457 -24.45 -13.69 17.46
N PRO A 458 -25.57 -13.16 16.91
CA PRO A 458 -25.80 -13.18 15.48
C PRO A 458 -24.80 -12.24 14.79
N LEU A 459 -24.16 -12.73 13.73
CA LEU A 459 -23.31 -11.90 12.86
C LEU A 459 -24.18 -11.19 11.81
N GLU A 460 -23.62 -10.16 11.15
CA GLU A 460 -24.38 -9.36 10.20
C GLU A 460 -24.88 -10.20 8.99
N PRO A 461 -26.12 -9.99 8.52
CA PRO A 461 -26.65 -10.72 7.37
C PRO A 461 -25.79 -10.49 6.11
N GLY A 462 -25.21 -11.57 5.60
CA GLY A 462 -24.27 -11.57 4.45
C GLY A 462 -22.90 -12.12 4.83
N LEU A 463 -22.45 -11.91 6.07
CA LEU A 463 -21.19 -12.47 6.55
C LEU A 463 -21.28 -13.98 6.85
N PRO A 464 -20.16 -14.73 6.73
CA PRO A 464 -20.08 -16.12 7.18
C PRO A 464 -20.46 -16.27 8.65
N ARG A 465 -21.10 -17.39 9.03
CA ARG A 465 -21.40 -17.69 10.44
C ARG A 465 -20.16 -18.04 11.27
N GLU A 466 -19.05 -18.30 10.60
CA GLU A 466 -17.80 -18.86 11.13
C GLU A 466 -16.76 -17.75 11.37
N SER A 467 -17.10 -16.72 12.17
CA SER A 467 -16.12 -15.68 12.54
C SER A 467 -15.12 -16.21 13.57
N TRP A 468 -13.84 -15.91 13.38
CA TRP A 468 -12.76 -16.35 14.28
C TRP A 468 -12.69 -15.54 15.59
N ASN A 469 -13.37 -14.39 15.70
CA ASN A 469 -13.52 -13.67 16.99
C ASN A 469 -14.27 -14.53 18.02
N LYS A 470 -15.11 -15.48 17.58
CA LYS A 470 -15.80 -16.44 18.46
C LYS A 470 -14.85 -17.44 19.09
N ALA A 471 -13.75 -17.74 18.43
CA ALA A 471 -12.67 -18.59 18.93
C ALA A 471 -11.58 -17.77 19.68
N GLY A 472 -11.79 -16.48 19.93
CA GLY A 472 -10.76 -15.59 20.52
C GLY A 472 -9.49 -15.48 19.67
N ARG A 473 -9.63 -15.67 18.35
CA ARG A 473 -8.53 -15.79 17.37
C ARG A 473 -8.63 -14.78 16.22
N ALA A 474 -9.43 -13.72 16.38
CA ALA A 474 -9.51 -12.61 15.43
C ALA A 474 -9.90 -11.30 16.09
N PHE A 475 -9.35 -10.20 15.61
CA PHE A 475 -9.67 -8.85 16.06
C PHE A 475 -10.09 -7.94 14.92
N ASP A 476 -10.85 -6.90 15.26
CA ASP A 476 -11.37 -5.89 14.34
C ASP A 476 -10.80 -4.53 14.75
N VAL A 477 -9.88 -3.96 13.97
CA VAL A 477 -9.32 -2.63 14.25
C VAL A 477 -10.39 -1.55 14.12
N SER A 478 -10.30 -0.48 14.93
CA SER A 478 -11.42 0.47 14.96
C SER A 478 -11.57 1.29 13.69
N GLN A 479 -12.69 1.08 13.00
CA GLN A 479 -13.04 1.82 11.78
C GLN A 479 -13.20 3.32 12.07
N ALA A 480 -13.59 3.70 13.28
CA ALA A 480 -13.66 5.10 13.70
C ALA A 480 -12.28 5.77 13.66
N ALA A 481 -11.23 5.12 14.21
CA ALA A 481 -9.88 5.67 14.18
C ALA A 481 -9.32 5.78 12.76
N ILE A 482 -9.64 4.82 11.89
CA ILE A 482 -9.29 4.86 10.46
C ILE A 482 -9.95 6.09 9.79
N ASN A 483 -11.26 6.28 9.99
CA ASN A 483 -12.02 7.40 9.44
C ASN A 483 -11.61 8.77 10.01
N ASP A 484 -11.08 8.82 11.23
CA ASP A 484 -10.47 10.01 11.84
C ASP A 484 -9.05 10.34 11.28
N GLY A 485 -8.59 9.60 10.26
CA GLY A 485 -7.36 9.87 9.52
C GLY A 485 -6.10 9.21 10.10
N PHE A 486 -6.23 8.23 10.99
CA PHE A 486 -5.11 7.41 11.47
C PHE A 486 -4.80 6.22 10.54
N GLY A 487 -5.68 5.86 9.61
CA GLY A 487 -5.50 4.70 8.73
C GLY A 487 -5.91 4.94 7.29
N TYR A 488 -5.20 4.31 6.36
CA TYR A 488 -5.42 4.38 4.91
C TYR A 488 -5.37 2.98 4.30
N MET A 489 -6.25 2.69 3.35
CA MET A 489 -6.36 1.37 2.73
C MET A 489 -5.86 1.42 1.29
N VAL A 490 -4.76 0.72 1.00
CA VAL A 490 -4.34 0.44 -0.38
C VAL A 490 -5.02 -0.85 -0.84
N GLN A 491 -5.55 -0.88 -2.07
CA GLN A 491 -6.11 -2.11 -2.65
C GLN A 491 -4.97 -3.05 -3.05
N GLU A 492 -5.12 -4.34 -2.78
CA GLU A 492 -4.19 -5.37 -3.22
C GLU A 492 -5.00 -6.51 -3.84
N GLN A 493 -4.65 -6.95 -5.04
CA GLN A 493 -5.35 -8.04 -5.73
C GLN A 493 -4.47 -9.28 -5.76
N VAL A 494 -5.00 -10.41 -5.27
CA VAL A 494 -4.26 -11.68 -5.19
C VAL A 494 -5.12 -12.77 -5.83
N GLY A 495 -4.73 -13.19 -7.03
CA GLY A 495 -5.51 -14.13 -7.83
C GLY A 495 -6.85 -13.51 -8.25
N ASN A 496 -7.96 -14.07 -7.78
CA ASN A 496 -9.31 -13.52 -8.04
C ASN A 496 -9.91 -12.75 -6.86
N ARG A 497 -9.12 -12.45 -5.82
CA ARG A 497 -9.60 -11.84 -4.57
C ARG A 497 -9.01 -10.46 -4.34
N ILE A 498 -9.83 -9.57 -3.80
CA ILE A 498 -9.39 -8.27 -3.29
C ILE A 498 -9.05 -8.42 -1.80
N PHE A 499 -7.90 -7.89 -1.43
CA PHE A 499 -7.47 -7.63 -0.07
C PHE A 499 -7.26 -6.13 0.09
N TRP A 500 -7.19 -5.68 1.34
CA TRP A 500 -6.79 -4.32 1.68
C TRP A 500 -5.51 -4.39 2.48
N ARG A 501 -4.56 -3.51 2.17
CA ARG A 501 -3.33 -3.29 2.92
C ARG A 501 -3.54 -2.03 3.76
N LEU A 502 -3.60 -2.21 5.08
CA LEU A 502 -3.85 -1.13 6.02
C LEU A 502 -2.53 -0.45 6.40
N TRP A 503 -2.44 0.83 6.06
CA TRP A 503 -1.36 1.71 6.45
C TRP A 503 -1.80 2.58 7.61
N VAL A 504 -1.08 2.52 8.74
CA VAL A 504 -1.38 3.30 9.95
C VAL A 504 -0.41 4.47 10.04
N ARG A 505 -0.93 5.69 10.15
CA ARG A 505 -0.12 6.90 10.27
C ARG A 505 0.77 6.85 11.51
N VAL A 506 1.95 7.44 11.46
CA VAL A 506 2.85 7.57 12.61
C VAL A 506 2.67 8.89 13.33
N ARG A 507 3.11 8.93 14.58
CA ARG A 507 3.05 10.10 15.47
C ARG A 507 4.07 11.18 15.14
N GLN A 508 5.22 10.81 14.59
CA GLN A 508 6.34 11.71 14.34
C GLN A 508 6.58 11.80 12.83
N GLY A 509 5.95 12.81 12.21
CA GLY A 509 5.96 13.00 10.75
C GLY A 509 7.22 13.68 10.21
N ASP A 510 8.40 13.36 10.76
CA ASP A 510 9.69 13.91 10.36
C ASP A 510 10.64 12.88 9.71
N GLY A 511 10.15 11.65 9.50
CA GLY A 511 10.90 10.56 8.89
C GLY A 511 11.57 9.59 9.85
N THR A 512 11.63 9.91 11.16
CA THR A 512 12.18 9.02 12.19
C THR A 512 11.34 7.77 12.49
N LEU A 513 10.13 7.67 11.90
CA LEU A 513 9.21 6.54 12.01
C LEU A 513 8.45 6.34 10.68
N GLY A 514 8.21 5.08 10.32
CA GLY A 514 7.42 4.71 9.14
C GLY A 514 8.10 5.01 7.80
N GLU A 515 7.29 5.11 6.74
CA GLU A 515 7.66 5.53 5.39
C GLU A 515 6.46 6.24 4.71
N PRO A 516 6.65 7.03 3.65
CA PRO A 516 5.55 7.69 2.93
C PRO A 516 4.81 6.72 1.99
N LEU A 517 3.56 7.03 1.66
CA LEU A 517 2.75 6.22 0.73
C LEU A 517 3.17 6.44 -0.73
N ARG A 518 3.38 5.34 -1.47
CA ARG A 518 3.66 5.36 -2.93
C ARG A 518 2.44 5.01 -3.79
N HIS A 519 1.44 4.33 -3.24
CA HIS A 519 0.22 3.94 -3.96
C HIS A 519 -1.00 4.71 -3.46
N MET A 520 -1.85 5.14 -4.38
CA MET A 520 -3.06 5.91 -4.08
C MET A 520 -4.04 5.10 -3.20
N PRO A 521 -4.39 5.55 -1.98
CA PRO A 521 -5.35 4.83 -1.15
C PRO A 521 -6.78 4.93 -1.67
N TRP A 522 -7.60 3.98 -1.24
CA TRP A 522 -9.04 3.96 -1.45
C TRP A 522 -9.77 4.50 -0.23
N ASP A 523 -10.61 5.51 -0.44
CA ASP A 523 -11.55 6.01 0.54
C ASP A 523 -12.90 5.31 0.39
N PHE A 524 -13.42 4.78 1.50
CA PHE A 524 -14.78 4.23 1.55
C PHE A 524 -15.83 5.32 1.79
N GLN A 525 -15.50 6.47 2.39
CA GLN A 525 -16.48 7.49 2.78
C GLN A 525 -17.35 8.03 1.64
N PRO A 526 -16.84 8.25 0.39
CA PRO A 526 -17.64 8.76 -0.71
C PRO A 526 -18.85 7.90 -1.08
N ARG A 527 -18.89 6.61 -0.72
CA ARG A 527 -20.06 5.73 -0.92
C ARG A 527 -21.29 6.14 -0.11
N PHE A 528 -21.10 6.95 0.94
CA PHE A 528 -22.16 7.42 1.83
C PHE A 528 -22.68 8.82 1.46
N ASP A 529 -22.09 9.51 0.47
CA ASP A 529 -22.63 10.76 -0.07
C ASP A 529 -23.80 10.46 -1.04
N PRO A 530 -25.05 10.85 -0.73
CA PRO A 530 -26.19 10.65 -1.62
C PRO A 530 -26.09 11.45 -2.94
N ASN A 531 -25.12 12.35 -3.08
CA ASN A 531 -24.85 13.09 -4.31
C ASN A 531 -23.82 12.40 -5.22
N ASN A 532 -23.16 11.33 -4.76
CA ASN A 532 -22.10 10.62 -5.50
C ASN A 532 -22.46 9.15 -5.80
N PRO A 533 -23.41 8.89 -6.71
CA PRO A 533 -23.81 7.52 -7.06
C PRO A 533 -22.66 6.70 -7.68
N ALA A 534 -21.71 7.35 -8.36
CA ALA A 534 -20.55 6.67 -8.94
C ALA A 534 -19.65 6.04 -7.87
N ALA A 535 -19.43 6.73 -6.74
CA ALA A 535 -18.70 6.17 -5.61
C ALA A 535 -19.51 5.08 -4.88
N PHE A 536 -20.83 5.19 -4.81
CA PHE A 536 -21.67 4.10 -4.28
C PHE A 536 -21.51 2.83 -5.13
N ASP A 537 -21.66 2.92 -6.45
CA ASP A 537 -21.54 1.78 -7.37
C ASP A 537 -20.12 1.18 -7.41
N ALA A 538 -19.09 2.02 -7.23
CA ALA A 538 -17.70 1.59 -7.15
C ALA A 538 -17.31 0.99 -5.79
N GLY A 539 -18.09 1.26 -4.72
CA GLY A 539 -17.83 0.83 -3.35
C GLY A 539 -17.03 1.81 -2.49
N GLY A 540 -16.75 3.00 -3.01
CA GLY A 540 -15.84 4.03 -2.50
C GLY A 540 -15.25 4.82 -3.68
N ALA A 541 -14.15 5.53 -3.47
CA ALA A 541 -13.35 6.14 -4.53
C ALA A 541 -11.88 6.23 -4.10
N TYR A 542 -10.96 6.35 -5.04
CA TYR A 542 -9.59 6.72 -4.70
C TYR A 542 -9.50 8.13 -4.12
N TYR A 543 -8.48 8.39 -3.29
CA TYR A 543 -8.06 9.74 -2.93
C TYR A 543 -7.65 10.54 -4.19
N ALA A 544 -7.66 11.87 -4.09
CA ALA A 544 -7.31 12.76 -5.22
C ALA A 544 -5.79 12.98 -5.37
N GLU A 545 -5.05 12.85 -4.26
CA GLU A 545 -3.61 13.12 -4.10
C GLU A 545 -3.07 12.10 -3.07
N LEU A 546 -1.74 11.87 -3.03
CA LEU A 546 -1.15 10.98 -2.02
C LEU A 546 -1.24 11.61 -0.61
N PRO A 547 -1.71 10.90 0.42
CA PRO A 547 -1.80 11.46 1.77
C PRO A 547 -0.43 11.79 2.37
N ALA A 548 -0.25 13.05 2.75
CA ALA A 548 0.99 13.59 3.29
C ALA A 548 1.46 12.96 4.62
N GLY A 549 2.77 12.79 4.76
CA GLY A 549 3.46 12.32 5.96
C GLY A 549 3.83 10.83 5.91
N TYR A 550 3.93 10.23 7.10
CA TYR A 550 4.58 8.93 7.30
C TYR A 550 3.63 7.89 7.93
N PHE A 551 3.83 6.63 7.54
CA PHE A 551 2.93 5.51 7.81
C PHE A 551 3.71 4.21 8.06
N ILE A 552 3.14 3.29 8.83
CA ILE A 552 3.60 1.90 8.89
C ILE A 552 2.64 1.01 8.11
N ASP A 553 3.18 0.00 7.43
CA ASP A 553 2.41 -1.11 6.87
C ASP A 553 1.94 -2.01 8.01
N PHE A 554 0.79 -1.67 8.62
CA PHE A 554 0.22 -2.42 9.72
C PHE A 554 -0.13 -3.85 9.29
N THR A 555 -0.52 -4.06 8.03
CA THR A 555 -0.77 -5.39 7.47
C THR A 555 0.48 -6.26 7.51
N GLN A 556 1.64 -5.77 7.04
CA GLN A 556 2.89 -6.52 7.14
C GLN A 556 3.30 -6.79 8.59
N VAL A 557 3.17 -5.80 9.49
CA VAL A 557 3.52 -5.99 10.90
C VAL A 557 2.56 -6.99 11.58
N ALA A 558 1.28 -7.03 11.21
CA ALA A 558 0.35 -8.05 11.68
C ALA A 558 0.73 -9.45 11.17
N GLU A 559 1.07 -9.58 9.88
CA GLU A 559 1.52 -10.83 9.26
C GLU A 559 2.82 -11.35 9.91
N ASP A 560 3.77 -10.49 10.28
CA ASP A 560 4.99 -10.86 11.05
C ASP A 560 4.68 -11.49 12.42
N TYR A 561 3.55 -11.11 13.04
CA TYR A 561 3.07 -11.68 14.30
C TYR A 561 2.01 -12.78 14.11
N GLY A 562 1.84 -13.31 12.89
CA GLY A 562 0.90 -14.41 12.61
C GLY A 562 -0.58 -14.02 12.51
N TRP A 563 -0.87 -12.73 12.38
CA TRP A 563 -2.22 -12.18 12.23
C TRP A 563 -2.49 -11.79 10.77
N SER A 564 -3.14 -12.68 10.04
CA SER A 564 -3.46 -12.46 8.62
C SER A 564 -4.76 -11.67 8.46
N ARG A 565 -4.75 -10.65 7.61
CA ARG A 565 -5.95 -10.03 7.04
C ARG A 565 -6.82 -11.05 6.29
N THR A 566 -8.13 -10.81 6.22
CA THR A 566 -9.05 -11.60 5.37
C THR A 566 -9.40 -10.88 4.06
N ALA A 567 -9.70 -11.67 3.03
CA ALA A 567 -10.13 -11.16 1.73
C ALA A 567 -11.53 -10.53 1.81
N SER A 568 -11.78 -9.51 0.99
CA SER A 568 -13.13 -8.99 0.79
C SER A 568 -14.04 -10.04 0.15
N SER A 569 -15.33 -9.96 0.47
CA SER A 569 -16.40 -10.69 -0.22
C SER A 569 -16.63 -10.11 -1.62
N ASP A 570 -17.02 -10.94 -2.59
CA ASP A 570 -17.17 -10.53 -4.00
C ASP A 570 -18.17 -9.35 -4.21
N ASP A 571 -19.06 -9.13 -3.25
CA ASP A 571 -20.11 -8.10 -3.23
C ASP A 571 -19.76 -6.83 -2.43
N TRP A 572 -18.52 -6.67 -1.92
CA TRP A 572 -18.09 -5.58 -1.03
C TRP A 572 -18.44 -4.15 -1.48
N ARG A 573 -18.56 -3.96 -2.81
CA ARG A 573 -18.97 -2.69 -3.41
C ARG A 573 -20.38 -2.30 -2.97
N PHE A 574 -21.31 -3.24 -2.96
CA PHE A 574 -22.71 -3.01 -2.56
C PHE A 574 -22.97 -3.38 -1.09
N PHE A 575 -22.23 -4.36 -0.56
CA PHE A 575 -22.31 -4.83 0.83
C PHE A 575 -21.08 -4.40 1.63
N TYR A 576 -21.15 -3.24 2.30
CA TYR A 576 -20.00 -2.65 3.02
C TYR A 576 -19.31 -3.59 4.03
N PRO A 577 -20.02 -4.41 4.86
CA PRO A 577 -19.38 -5.37 5.75
C PRO A 577 -18.49 -6.39 5.02
N GLY A 578 -18.78 -6.67 3.75
CA GLY A 578 -17.95 -7.51 2.88
C GLY A 578 -16.57 -6.93 2.56
N ALA A 579 -16.29 -5.66 2.87
CA ALA A 579 -14.97 -5.05 2.63
C ALA A 579 -13.88 -5.67 3.53
N GLN A 580 -14.18 -5.99 4.79
CA GLN A 580 -13.30 -6.71 5.72
C GLN A 580 -11.91 -6.10 5.99
N TYR A 581 -11.62 -4.86 5.57
CA TYR A 581 -10.28 -4.24 5.73
C TYR A 581 -9.82 -4.07 7.19
N TRP A 582 -10.74 -4.20 8.15
CA TRP A 582 -10.49 -4.13 9.58
C TRP A 582 -10.21 -5.49 10.25
N HIS A 583 -10.47 -6.61 9.57
CA HIS A 583 -10.52 -7.95 10.19
C HIS A 583 -9.22 -8.73 10.03
N PHE A 584 -8.61 -9.11 11.15
CA PHE A 584 -7.34 -9.85 11.23
C PHE A 584 -7.47 -11.12 12.08
N GLU A 585 -6.92 -12.23 11.60
CA GLU A 585 -7.14 -13.58 12.15
C GLU A 585 -5.83 -14.35 12.36
N ASN A 586 -5.68 -15.00 13.52
CA ASN A 586 -4.59 -15.95 13.81
C ASN A 586 -5.16 -17.38 13.83
N ARG A 587 -5.25 -17.96 12.62
CA ARG A 587 -5.82 -19.29 12.37
C ARG A 587 -4.88 -20.44 12.74
N GLY A 588 -3.57 -20.23 12.60
CA GLY A 588 -2.57 -21.29 12.61
C GLY A 588 -2.91 -22.38 11.59
N SER A 589 -2.72 -23.65 11.96
CA SER A 589 -3.07 -24.82 11.14
C SER A 589 -4.43 -25.44 11.46
N LEU A 590 -5.35 -24.67 12.08
CA LEU A 590 -6.65 -25.17 12.56
C LEU A 590 -7.76 -24.94 11.52
N THR A 591 -8.78 -25.81 11.50
CA THR A 591 -10.09 -25.40 10.96
C THR A 591 -10.81 -24.53 11.98
N TRP A 592 -11.81 -23.74 11.53
CA TRP A 592 -12.66 -22.98 12.46
C TRP A 592 -13.33 -23.88 13.51
N VAL A 593 -13.75 -25.09 13.12
CA VAL A 593 -14.36 -26.06 14.06
C VAL A 593 -13.35 -26.52 15.11
N ASP A 594 -12.10 -26.80 14.75
CA ASP A 594 -11.05 -27.22 15.69
C ASP A 594 -10.68 -26.08 16.64
N ALA A 595 -10.56 -24.86 16.13
CA ALA A 595 -10.36 -23.65 16.93
C ALA A 595 -11.52 -23.40 17.92
N MET A 596 -12.76 -23.68 17.52
CA MET A 596 -13.90 -23.65 18.43
C MET A 596 -13.86 -24.78 19.47
N ARG A 597 -13.19 -25.92 19.21
CA ARG A 597 -12.95 -26.99 20.20
C ARG A 597 -11.81 -26.72 21.16
N GLU A 598 -10.93 -25.76 20.88
CA GLU A 598 -9.97 -25.27 21.89
C GLU A 598 -10.70 -24.68 23.12
N LEU A 599 -11.90 -24.10 22.92
CA LEU A 599 -12.65 -23.33 23.93
C LEU A 599 -14.06 -23.87 24.29
N TYR A 600 -14.78 -24.52 23.37
CA TYR A 600 -16.18 -24.92 23.57
C TYR A 600 -16.47 -26.40 23.29
N SER A 601 -17.31 -27.00 24.12
CA SER A 601 -17.67 -28.42 24.00
C SER A 601 -18.54 -28.68 22.77
N ALA A 602 -18.58 -29.95 22.34
CA ALA A 602 -19.44 -30.41 21.23
C ALA A 602 -20.90 -29.97 21.40
N GLU A 603 -21.43 -30.09 22.61
CA GLU A 603 -22.81 -29.77 22.96
C GLU A 603 -23.08 -28.25 22.93
N LEU A 604 -22.13 -27.42 23.38
CA LEU A 604 -22.28 -25.97 23.34
C LEU A 604 -22.33 -25.44 21.90
N ILE A 605 -21.49 -25.98 21.02
CA ILE A 605 -21.45 -25.62 19.59
C ILE A 605 -22.71 -26.13 18.85
N ALA A 606 -23.18 -27.34 19.16
CA ALA A 606 -24.33 -27.95 18.49
C ALA A 606 -25.70 -27.47 19.03
N SER A 607 -25.77 -26.99 20.27
CA SER A 607 -27.03 -26.57 20.90
C SER A 607 -27.57 -25.27 20.28
N PRO A 608 -28.82 -25.24 19.77
CA PRO A 608 -29.39 -24.07 19.10
C PRO A 608 -29.95 -23.00 20.06
N THR A 609 -29.91 -23.22 21.37
CA THR A 609 -30.63 -22.38 22.34
C THR A 609 -29.85 -21.11 22.70
N PRO A 610 -30.38 -19.89 22.51
CA PRO A 610 -29.78 -18.69 23.07
C PRO A 610 -29.99 -18.65 24.58
N PHE A 611 -28.92 -18.46 25.34
CA PHE A 611 -29.05 -17.96 26.71
C PHE A 611 -29.49 -16.50 26.63
N GLN A 612 -30.43 -16.10 27.49
CA GLN A 612 -30.60 -14.67 27.77
C GLN A 612 -29.40 -14.20 28.58
N SER A 613 -28.80 -13.07 28.18
CA SER A 613 -27.70 -12.45 28.94
C SER A 613 -28.12 -12.26 30.39
N PRO A 614 -27.26 -12.56 31.38
CA PRO A 614 -27.58 -12.26 32.77
C PRO A 614 -27.84 -10.76 32.89
N THR A 615 -29.07 -10.39 33.23
CA THR A 615 -29.39 -8.98 33.49
C THR A 615 -28.50 -8.52 34.62
N PHE A 616 -27.64 -7.54 34.36
CA PHE A 616 -26.91 -6.78 35.38
C PHE A 616 -27.93 -6.07 36.27
N THR A 617 -28.44 -6.81 37.24
CA THR A 617 -29.40 -6.35 38.22
C THR A 617 -28.66 -5.33 39.08
N PRO A 618 -29.03 -4.05 39.07
CA PRO A 618 -28.39 -3.08 39.94
C PRO A 618 -28.51 -3.56 41.40
N SER A 619 -27.46 -3.31 42.20
CA SER A 619 -27.25 -3.94 43.50
C SER A 619 -28.53 -3.98 44.35
N PRO A 620 -28.81 -5.11 45.05
CA PRO A 620 -30.10 -5.35 45.69
C PRO A 620 -30.49 -4.18 46.58
N THR A 621 -31.64 -3.58 46.29
CA THR A 621 -32.23 -2.50 47.09
C THR A 621 -32.26 -2.91 48.55
N LEU A 622 -31.63 -2.12 49.42
CA LEU A 622 -31.61 -2.39 50.86
C LEU A 622 -33.05 -2.57 51.36
N PRO A 623 -33.31 -3.55 52.24
CA PRO A 623 -34.66 -3.78 52.77
C PRO A 623 -35.17 -2.50 53.46
N PRO A 624 -36.44 -2.13 53.30
CA PRO A 624 -36.98 -0.89 53.83
C PRO A 624 -36.83 -0.87 55.36
N THR A 625 -36.14 0.15 55.87
CA THR A 625 -36.07 0.40 57.30
C THR A 625 -37.44 0.86 57.79
N GLU A 626 -38.03 0.16 58.74
CA GLU A 626 -39.32 0.55 59.32
C GLU A 626 -39.23 1.97 59.88
N THR A 627 -39.95 2.89 59.24
CA THR A 627 -40.02 4.30 59.64
C THR A 627 -41.44 4.56 60.11
N GLY A 628 -41.60 4.82 61.41
CA GLY A 628 -42.91 4.75 62.07
C GLY A 628 -43.82 5.96 61.83
N THR A 629 -45.10 5.66 61.60
CA THR A 629 -46.28 6.56 61.63
C THR A 629 -46.39 7.68 60.56
N PRO A 630 -47.62 8.07 60.17
CA PRO A 630 -47.88 8.93 59.02
C PRO A 630 -47.87 10.43 59.35
N THR A 631 -47.89 11.26 58.31
CA THR A 631 -48.31 12.67 58.38
C THR A 631 -49.02 13.02 57.08
N ASP A 632 -50.24 13.55 57.17
CA ASP A 632 -51.09 13.82 56.00
C ASP A 632 -50.62 15.03 55.19
N THR A 633 -50.71 14.96 53.87
CA THR A 633 -50.67 16.10 52.94
C THR A 633 -51.45 15.72 51.67
N PRO A 634 -52.39 16.54 51.17
CA PRO A 634 -53.44 16.08 50.27
C PRO A 634 -53.06 16.00 48.78
N THR A 635 -53.56 14.96 48.11
CA THR A 635 -53.50 14.80 46.65
C THR A 635 -54.48 15.74 45.93
N ILE A 636 -54.00 16.52 44.96
CA ILE A 636 -54.87 17.27 44.03
C ILE A 636 -55.20 16.38 42.82
N THR A 637 -56.44 15.93 42.71
CA THR A 637 -56.93 15.16 41.56
C THR A 637 -57.53 16.08 40.50
N PHE A 638 -56.94 16.10 39.30
CA PHE A 638 -57.54 16.75 38.13
C PHE A 638 -58.38 15.75 37.31
N THR A 639 -59.68 16.02 37.20
CA THR A 639 -60.62 15.24 36.38
C THR A 639 -60.78 15.91 35.00
N PRO A 640 -60.73 15.17 33.87
CA PRO A 640 -60.85 15.77 32.54
C PRO A 640 -62.29 16.20 32.20
N SER A 641 -62.41 17.31 31.49
CA SER A 641 -63.66 17.78 30.84
C SER A 641 -63.43 18.05 29.35
N LYS A 642 -64.51 18.14 28.56
CA LYS A 642 -64.49 18.09 27.09
C LYS A 642 -64.78 19.45 26.42
N THR A 643 -64.33 19.57 25.16
CA THR A 643 -64.91 20.44 24.10
C THR A 643 -64.55 21.95 24.14
N PRO A 644 -64.27 22.64 23.01
CA PRO A 644 -63.70 22.21 21.71
C PRO A 644 -62.49 23.07 21.23
N THR A 645 -61.92 22.69 20.09
CA THR A 645 -60.81 23.40 19.39
C THR A 645 -61.26 24.67 18.64
N ILE A 646 -60.38 25.69 18.54
CA ILE A 646 -60.41 26.72 17.50
C ILE A 646 -59.00 26.83 16.86
N THR A 647 -58.94 26.92 15.53
CA THR A 647 -57.70 26.96 14.74
C THR A 647 -57.47 28.37 14.17
N TYR A 648 -56.21 28.85 14.16
CA TYR A 648 -55.81 30.02 13.36
C TYR A 648 -54.44 29.84 12.71
N THR A 649 -54.33 30.33 11.47
CA THR A 649 -53.17 30.20 10.56
C THR A 649 -52.22 31.40 10.69
N PRO A 650 -50.89 31.22 10.63
CA PRO A 650 -49.93 32.33 10.77
C PRO A 650 -49.75 33.15 9.48
N SER A 651 -49.33 34.43 9.60
CA SER A 651 -48.83 35.21 8.46
C SER A 651 -47.85 36.35 8.85
N ASN A 652 -46.62 36.23 8.34
CA ASN A 652 -45.68 37.26 7.86
C ASN A 652 -45.38 38.58 8.65
N THR A 653 -44.21 38.58 9.30
CA THR A 653 -43.06 39.50 9.02
C THR A 653 -43.13 41.01 9.36
N ARG A 654 -42.30 41.45 10.34
CA ARG A 654 -41.13 42.36 10.12
C ARG A 654 -40.30 42.67 11.39
N THR A 655 -39.00 42.94 11.17
CA THR A 655 -37.97 43.40 12.15
C THR A 655 -37.96 44.93 12.30
N PRO A 656 -37.36 45.54 13.35
CA PRO A 656 -35.91 45.84 13.33
C PRO A 656 -35.15 45.75 14.69
N THR A 657 -33.82 45.83 14.62
CA THR A 657 -32.83 45.82 15.74
C THR A 657 -32.58 47.23 16.34
N PRO A 658 -31.97 47.39 17.54
CA PRO A 658 -30.49 47.43 17.66
C PRO A 658 -29.86 46.89 18.98
N LYS A 659 -28.51 46.85 19.01
CA LYS A 659 -27.58 46.60 20.14
C LYS A 659 -27.06 47.96 20.71
N PRO A 660 -26.13 48.08 21.70
CA PRO A 660 -25.63 47.17 22.77
C PRO A 660 -25.60 47.85 24.18
N THR A 661 -24.93 47.27 25.19
CA THR A 661 -23.95 47.92 26.13
C THR A 661 -23.37 46.88 27.15
N ARG A 662 -22.40 47.27 27.99
CA ARG A 662 -21.40 46.45 28.74
C ARG A 662 -21.41 46.79 30.26
N LEU A 663 -20.67 46.01 31.06
CA LEU A 663 -20.26 46.18 32.48
C LEU A 663 -21.21 45.51 33.51
N GLY A 664 -20.73 44.91 34.60
CA GLY A 664 -19.33 44.72 35.05
C GLY A 664 -19.19 43.76 36.25
N GLN A 665 -17.96 43.46 36.66
CA GLN A 665 -17.60 42.61 37.83
C GLN A 665 -17.33 43.48 39.07
N PRO A 666 -17.42 42.96 40.32
CA PRO A 666 -16.17 42.70 41.07
C PRO A 666 -16.18 41.54 42.11
N SER A 667 -15.00 41.35 42.73
CA SER A 667 -14.54 40.55 43.89
C SER A 667 -15.55 40.13 44.99
N ALA A 668 -15.46 38.99 45.72
CA ALA A 668 -14.39 38.05 46.15
C ALA A 668 -13.71 38.34 47.53
N THR A 669 -13.70 37.35 48.46
CA THR A 669 -12.79 37.23 49.63
C THR A 669 -12.83 35.86 50.36
N ASN A 670 -11.64 35.27 50.64
CA ASN A 670 -11.16 34.65 51.90
C ASN A 670 -11.91 33.48 52.62
N THR A 671 -11.29 32.51 53.35
CA THR A 671 -9.87 32.16 53.68
C THR A 671 -9.77 30.79 54.42
N ARG A 672 -8.65 30.04 54.28
CA ARG A 672 -7.73 29.49 55.35
C ARG A 672 -6.98 28.20 54.95
N THR A 673 -5.78 28.02 55.54
CA THR A 673 -4.85 26.87 55.42
C THR A 673 -4.01 26.74 56.70
N PRO A 674 -3.54 25.53 57.08
CA PRO A 674 -2.11 25.30 57.43
C PRO A 674 -1.55 24.00 56.76
N THR A 675 -0.40 23.98 56.06
CA THR A 675 1.02 23.85 56.54
C THR A 675 1.31 22.64 57.44
N LEU A 676 2.41 21.87 57.34
CA LEU A 676 3.58 21.72 56.44
C LEU A 676 4.17 20.29 56.71
N THR A 677 5.22 19.71 56.11
CA THR A 677 6.37 20.18 55.28
C THR A 677 6.61 19.13 54.14
N ASN A 678 7.77 18.69 53.60
CA ASN A 678 9.23 18.91 53.79
C ASN A 678 10.00 18.65 52.46
N THR A 679 11.33 18.88 52.40
CA THR A 679 12.18 18.66 51.19
C THR A 679 13.66 18.44 51.58
N PRO A 680 14.51 17.87 50.69
CA PRO A 680 15.81 18.50 50.45
C PRO A 680 16.16 18.65 48.95
N THR A 681 17.04 19.62 48.65
CA THR A 681 17.37 20.07 47.29
C THR A 681 18.84 19.79 46.94
N VAL A 682 19.14 19.54 45.67
CA VAL A 682 20.51 19.57 45.11
C VAL A 682 20.58 20.63 44.01
N THR A 683 21.66 21.42 44.02
CA THR A 683 21.85 22.59 43.13
C THR A 683 22.91 22.29 42.07
N ARG A 684 22.74 22.79 40.83
CA ARG A 684 23.83 22.92 39.84
C ARG A 684 23.89 24.32 39.23
N THR A 685 25.12 24.82 39.12
CA THR A 685 25.46 26.17 38.62
C THR A 685 25.75 26.15 37.12
N PRO A 686 25.42 27.21 36.34
CA PRO A 686 25.70 27.29 34.90
C PRO A 686 27.03 28.00 34.57
N THR A 687 27.85 27.40 33.69
CA THR A 687 29.06 28.01 33.09
C THR A 687 29.52 27.17 31.88
N PRO A 688 30.21 27.74 30.86
CA PRO A 688 29.77 28.84 30.01
C PRO A 688 29.76 28.47 28.50
N THR A 689 29.03 29.24 27.68
CA THR A 689 29.11 29.18 26.22
C THR A 689 30.51 29.58 25.70
N ARG A 690 31.02 28.90 24.67
CA ARG A 690 32.29 29.25 24.02
C ARG A 690 32.07 29.67 22.57
N THR A 691 32.15 30.97 22.30
CA THR A 691 32.05 31.55 20.96
C THR A 691 33.37 31.43 20.22
N PHE A 692 33.34 31.09 18.93
CA PHE A 692 34.46 31.27 18.00
C PHE A 692 34.02 32.09 16.79
N THR A 693 34.92 32.94 16.29
CA THR A 693 34.67 33.89 15.18
C THR A 693 36.02 34.10 14.48
N PRO A 694 36.09 34.22 13.14
CA PRO A 694 37.28 33.75 12.39
C PRO A 694 38.41 34.77 12.28
N THR A 695 39.62 34.27 11.98
CA THR A 695 40.78 35.05 11.54
C THR A 695 41.09 34.74 10.07
N ARG A 696 41.73 35.66 9.33
CA ARG A 696 41.61 35.77 7.87
C ARG A 696 42.97 35.90 7.15
N THR A 697 43.12 35.23 6.00
CA THR A 697 44.13 35.44 4.91
C THR A 697 45.62 35.19 5.25
N PRO A 698 46.54 35.04 4.26
CA PRO A 698 46.36 35.13 2.79
C PRO A 698 46.80 33.90 1.96
N SER A 699 46.46 33.92 0.67
CA SER A 699 46.86 32.95 -0.37
C SER A 699 48.30 33.17 -0.88
N PRO A 700 48.80 32.23 -1.70
CA PRO A 700 49.50 32.59 -2.94
C PRO A 700 48.87 31.95 -4.20
N THR A 701 49.17 32.53 -5.36
CA THR A 701 48.74 32.09 -6.72
C THR A 701 49.95 31.56 -7.54
N PRO A 702 49.81 31.03 -8.78
CA PRO A 702 50.58 29.86 -9.20
C PRO A 702 51.85 30.12 -10.01
N GLY A 703 52.68 29.06 -10.15
CA GLY A 703 53.78 28.94 -11.12
C GLY A 703 53.65 27.65 -11.94
N ALA A 704 54.29 27.58 -13.12
CA ALA A 704 54.01 26.57 -14.15
C ALA A 704 55.26 25.83 -14.67
N SER A 705 55.03 24.66 -15.30
CA SER A 705 56.01 23.80 -16.01
C SER A 705 57.05 23.11 -15.09
N ASN A 706 57.56 21.90 -15.38
CA ASN A 706 57.77 21.28 -16.69
C ASN A 706 57.73 19.72 -16.69
N THR A 707 57.77 19.16 -17.89
CA THR A 707 57.91 17.75 -18.29
C THR A 707 58.92 16.86 -17.52
N ALA A 708 58.62 15.56 -17.36
CA ALA A 708 59.32 14.46 -18.09
C ALA A 708 58.82 13.04 -17.72
N THR A 709 58.55 12.21 -18.75
CA THR A 709 58.60 10.73 -18.75
C THR A 709 60.05 10.26 -19.00
N PRO A 710 60.46 8.99 -18.75
CA PRO A 710 59.82 7.73 -19.16
C PRO A 710 59.08 6.96 -18.05
#